data_AF-A0A524G1L8-F1
#
_entry.id   AF-A0A524G1L8-F1
#
_cell.length_a   1.000
_cell.length_b   1.000
_cell.length_c   1.000
_cell.angle_alpha   90.00
_cell.angle_beta   90.00
_cell.angle_gamma   90.00
#
_symmetry.space_group_name_H-M   'P 1'
#
loop_
_entity.id
_entity.type
_entity.pdbx_description
1 polymer ?
#
loop_
_entity_poly.entity_id
_entity_poly.type
_entity_poly.pdbx_seq_one_letter_code
_entity_poly.pdbx_strand_id
1 'polypeptide(L)'
;MGNNRLILSAFSGKNSEGEPISKIGELSGLGSIIGIIAAILGFLIGVPLVPLTAIPWEITKIAPFTWVFGNSDYHNVAIAAFMALLGMGLLLQTYGSRDTRGRIGSMLGASFLIAFISALVVAGYAIIGFGDITYFADISVYLRILYLLGMLFVLAWQVTAIFYIDSSVTWIGFLAGMLNGLFIPFLALGQALGSTFTYSAYILLATGQFMTLVYWWSPHSTLRQFARSPDKAKFAFGVSGFLTFIIGAVAVFVGPLERYTEGTLVWKPWSAVVIGQEGDAATTYLTNPLLVYALLASMFFWILLAPRLGAKELKAAAIGEDILKGGTKYFALFLIILGFLAASQAGIFVEGITAWGYILVIGVAGPMVLVGAMYTAKTDIITGIPLIIAGVLTMIHPFSIAIFIVVAWIIVIITQFFIMIESYIRGLTGFSQGALSVIVSVLSSAMIVVILLGFLGSGPLALWPVNRWFNISLIPGLSMGVQSSIIIILPFLILMLRNSALTGFAHGRGYTTGGILMGATVLFSMMIPVIAGNVTVTHEANTGAAILLALYAMSMILLISLNLNLSNDVLEKGHDFEGTLIKISTIGQLLFGAFMALVVLFYFSGLPTPDEIALVISLLVSFIVGSEILFIISWSIAGYRLDMLKKGFRFSRIPRSAESLE
;
A
#
# COMPACT_ATOMS: atom_id res chain seq x y z
N MET A 1 7.54 11.42 -33.96
CA MET A 1 7.34 10.87 -35.32
C MET A 1 7.21 9.33 -35.38
N GLY A 2 7.84 8.55 -34.49
CA GLY A 2 7.74 7.07 -34.51
C GLY A 2 6.36 6.45 -34.18
N ASN A 3 5.61 7.00 -33.22
CA ASN A 3 4.31 6.41 -32.80
C ASN A 3 3.20 6.53 -33.85
N ASN A 4 3.11 7.65 -34.58
CA ASN A 4 2.10 7.79 -35.64
C ASN A 4 2.36 6.82 -36.81
N ARG A 5 3.64 6.53 -37.10
CA ARG A 5 4.04 5.52 -38.09
C ARG A 5 3.68 4.11 -37.62
N LEU A 6 3.81 3.81 -36.32
CA LEU A 6 3.38 2.54 -35.74
C LEU A 6 1.86 2.33 -35.83
N ILE A 7 1.06 3.36 -35.53
CA ILE A 7 -0.40 3.29 -35.67
C ILE A 7 -0.78 3.06 -37.14
N LEU A 8 -0.23 3.85 -38.07
CA LEU A 8 -0.46 3.67 -39.50
C LEU A 8 -0.05 2.28 -39.98
N SER A 9 1.08 1.76 -39.50
CA SER A 9 1.56 0.42 -39.85
C SER A 9 0.69 -0.71 -39.28
N ALA A 10 0.11 -0.52 -38.10
CA ALA A 10 -0.77 -1.49 -37.46
C ALA A 10 -2.08 -1.66 -38.26
N PHE A 11 -2.61 -0.58 -38.82
CA PHE A 11 -3.82 -0.61 -39.65
C PHE A 11 -3.54 -0.92 -41.13
N SER A 12 -2.40 -0.48 -41.68
CA SER A 12 -2.05 -0.76 -43.08
C SER A 12 -1.49 -2.18 -43.29
N GLY A 13 -1.04 -2.84 -42.22
CA GLY A 13 -0.37 -4.13 -42.28
C GLY A 13 1.00 -4.08 -42.97
N LYS A 14 1.52 -2.89 -43.24
CA LYS A 14 2.76 -2.66 -43.99
C LYS A 14 3.76 -1.81 -43.19
N ASN A 15 5.03 -2.17 -43.25
CA ASN A 15 6.12 -1.37 -42.67
C ASN A 15 6.35 -0.09 -43.49
N SER A 16 7.23 0.81 -43.02
CA SER A 16 7.48 2.12 -43.67
C SER A 16 8.00 2.01 -45.12
N GLU A 17 8.37 0.81 -45.54
CA GLU A 17 8.89 0.46 -46.86
C GLU A 17 7.87 -0.34 -47.70
N GLY A 18 6.68 -0.62 -47.16
CA GLY A 18 5.54 -1.21 -47.89
C GLY A 18 5.44 -2.75 -47.86
N GLU A 19 6.32 -3.43 -47.14
CA GLU A 19 6.35 -4.88 -46.94
C GLU A 19 5.39 -5.33 -45.82
N PRO A 20 4.84 -6.55 -45.90
CA PRO A 20 3.92 -7.07 -44.89
C PRO A 20 4.59 -7.25 -43.52
N ILE A 21 3.96 -6.72 -42.47
CA ILE A 21 4.44 -6.86 -41.08
C ILE A 21 3.98 -8.19 -40.48
N SER A 22 4.91 -8.94 -39.87
CA SER A 22 4.55 -10.00 -38.92
C SER A 22 3.99 -9.39 -37.64
N LYS A 23 2.65 -9.33 -37.55
CA LYS A 23 1.92 -8.82 -36.37
C LYS A 23 2.13 -9.71 -35.15
N ILE A 24 2.11 -9.12 -33.95
CA ILE A 24 2.26 -9.86 -32.68
C ILE A 24 1.11 -10.84 -32.41
N GLY A 25 -0.12 -10.49 -32.83
CA GLY A 25 -1.27 -11.38 -32.72
C GLY A 25 -2.51 -10.78 -33.36
N GLU A 26 -2.82 -11.15 -34.60
CA GLU A 26 -3.96 -10.62 -35.34
C GLU A 26 -5.30 -10.95 -34.67
N LEU A 27 -5.46 -12.20 -34.22
CA LEU A 27 -6.63 -12.69 -33.50
C LEU A 27 -6.79 -12.00 -32.12
N SER A 28 -5.69 -11.68 -31.45
CA SER A 28 -5.73 -10.91 -30.19
C SER A 28 -6.24 -9.49 -30.40
N GLY A 29 -5.89 -8.86 -31.53
CA GLY A 29 -6.42 -7.55 -31.89
C GLY A 29 -7.93 -7.56 -32.11
N LEU A 30 -8.51 -8.59 -32.72
CA LEU A 30 -9.96 -8.74 -32.82
C LEU A 30 -10.63 -8.80 -31.44
N GLY A 31 -9.97 -9.43 -30.46
CA GLY A 31 -10.42 -9.41 -29.06
C GLY A 31 -10.51 -8.00 -28.48
N SER A 32 -9.59 -7.10 -28.84
CA SER A 32 -9.65 -5.70 -28.44
C SER A 32 -10.80 -4.93 -29.08
N ILE A 33 -11.22 -5.27 -30.30
CA ILE A 33 -12.43 -4.69 -30.91
C ILE A 33 -13.67 -5.04 -30.09
N ILE A 34 -13.80 -6.30 -29.65
CA ILE A 34 -14.89 -6.72 -28.77
C ILE A 34 -14.82 -5.96 -27.44
N GLY A 35 -13.62 -5.74 -26.89
CA GLY A 35 -13.40 -4.90 -25.71
C GLY A 35 -13.86 -3.44 -25.91
N ILE A 36 -13.65 -2.86 -27.10
CA ILE A 36 -14.15 -1.51 -27.44
C ILE A 36 -15.69 -1.52 -27.50
N ILE A 37 -16.31 -2.55 -28.09
CA ILE A 37 -17.78 -2.69 -28.12
C ILE A 37 -18.34 -2.78 -26.70
N ALA A 38 -17.72 -3.58 -25.83
CA ALA A 38 -18.10 -3.67 -24.42
C ALA A 38 -17.99 -2.29 -23.72
N ALA A 39 -16.92 -1.55 -23.98
CA ALA A 39 -16.74 -0.21 -23.43
C ALA A 39 -17.81 0.78 -23.92
N ILE A 40 -18.18 0.73 -25.21
CA ILE A 40 -19.26 1.55 -25.76
C ILE A 40 -20.60 1.18 -25.12
N LEU A 41 -20.88 -0.12 -24.94
CA LEU A 41 -22.07 -0.57 -24.23
C LEU A 41 -22.12 0.01 -22.81
N GLY A 42 -21.03 -0.12 -22.05
CA GLY A 42 -20.92 0.46 -20.71
C GLY A 42 -21.11 1.98 -20.70
N PHE A 43 -20.51 2.68 -21.66
CA PHE A 43 -20.67 4.12 -21.81
C PHE A 43 -22.12 4.52 -22.10
N LEU A 44 -22.82 3.80 -22.98
CA LEU A 44 -24.22 4.11 -23.33
C LEU A 44 -25.19 3.86 -22.18
N ILE A 45 -24.95 2.81 -21.39
CA ILE A 45 -25.79 2.51 -20.23
C ILE A 45 -25.50 3.48 -19.07
N GLY A 46 -24.24 3.95 -18.95
CA GLY A 46 -23.88 4.98 -17.98
C GLY A 46 -23.91 4.54 -16.51
N VAL A 47 -23.98 3.22 -16.27
CA VAL A 47 -23.95 2.61 -14.93
C VAL A 47 -22.75 1.67 -14.78
N PRO A 48 -22.31 1.39 -13.56
CA PRO A 48 -21.23 0.44 -13.30
C PRO A 48 -21.66 -1.01 -13.58
N LEU A 49 -20.99 -1.66 -14.54
CA LEU A 49 -21.34 -3.02 -15.02
C LEU A 49 -20.36 -4.10 -14.55
N VAL A 50 -19.31 -3.72 -13.81
CA VAL A 50 -18.49 -4.67 -13.07
C VAL A 50 -19.05 -4.72 -11.64
N PRO A 51 -19.37 -5.90 -11.10
CA PRO A 51 -19.85 -6.00 -9.73
C PRO A 51 -18.70 -5.81 -8.73
N LEU A 52 -18.49 -4.56 -8.31
CA LEU A 52 -17.42 -4.18 -7.39
C LEU A 52 -17.88 -4.27 -5.92
N THR A 53 -18.85 -3.44 -5.50
CA THR A 53 -19.52 -3.52 -4.19
C THR A 53 -20.86 -2.75 -4.22
N ALA A 54 -21.77 -3.00 -3.27
CA ALA A 54 -22.91 -2.12 -2.92
C ALA A 54 -23.77 -1.59 -4.09
N ILE A 55 -24.11 -2.45 -5.04
CA ILE A 55 -25.10 -2.14 -6.09
C ILE A 55 -26.47 -1.94 -5.41
N PRO A 56 -27.16 -0.82 -5.64
CA PRO A 56 -28.45 -0.56 -5.02
C PRO A 56 -29.47 -1.61 -5.43
N TRP A 57 -30.34 -2.00 -4.51
CA TRP A 57 -31.44 -2.93 -4.77
C TRP A 57 -32.67 -2.51 -3.96
N GLU A 58 -33.86 -2.81 -4.47
CA GLU A 58 -35.14 -2.43 -3.87
C GLU A 58 -36.15 -3.56 -4.00
N ILE A 59 -36.92 -3.83 -2.95
CA ILE A 59 -38.02 -4.80 -3.01
C ILE A 59 -39.27 -4.07 -3.45
N THR A 60 -39.82 -4.49 -4.58
CA THR A 60 -41.00 -3.86 -5.17
C THR A 60 -42.30 -4.52 -4.73
N LYS A 61 -42.30 -5.82 -4.41
CA LYS A 61 -43.45 -6.54 -3.83
C LYS A 61 -42.98 -7.68 -2.93
N ILE A 62 -43.71 -7.93 -1.85
CA ILE A 62 -43.44 -9.02 -0.90
C ILE A 62 -44.23 -10.29 -1.28
N ALA A 63 -45.39 -10.15 -1.93
CA ALA A 63 -46.21 -11.26 -2.40
C ALA A 63 -46.98 -10.88 -3.69
N PRO A 64 -46.69 -11.50 -4.85
CA PRO A 64 -45.53 -12.35 -5.12
C PRO A 64 -44.22 -11.57 -4.91
N PHE A 65 -43.17 -12.24 -4.44
CA PHE A 65 -41.88 -11.60 -4.17
C PHE A 65 -41.27 -11.06 -5.48
N THR A 66 -41.00 -9.76 -5.53
CA THR A 66 -40.32 -9.10 -6.65
C THR A 66 -39.36 -8.03 -6.14
N TRP A 67 -38.22 -7.89 -6.81
CA TRP A 67 -37.19 -6.94 -6.44
C TRP A 67 -36.45 -6.43 -7.69
N VAL A 68 -35.86 -5.24 -7.58
CA VAL A 68 -35.13 -4.51 -8.62
C VAL A 68 -33.66 -4.44 -8.22
N PHE A 69 -32.77 -4.65 -9.18
CA PHE A 69 -31.32 -4.63 -8.99
C PHE A 69 -30.69 -3.50 -9.80
N GLY A 70 -29.77 -2.71 -9.22
CA GLY A 70 -29.11 -1.59 -9.90
C GLY A 70 -30.06 -0.55 -10.50
N ASN A 71 -31.21 -0.32 -9.84
CA ASN A 71 -32.29 0.57 -10.29
C ASN A 71 -32.91 0.21 -11.65
N SER A 72 -32.77 -1.04 -12.13
CA SER A 72 -33.40 -1.50 -13.38
C SER A 72 -33.61 -3.02 -13.39
N ASP A 73 -34.76 -3.46 -13.90
CA ASP A 73 -35.06 -4.90 -14.09
C ASP A 73 -34.07 -5.62 -15.03
N TYR A 74 -33.33 -4.87 -15.84
CA TYR A 74 -32.37 -5.40 -16.82
C TYR A 74 -30.91 -5.24 -16.39
N HIS A 75 -30.62 -4.78 -15.18
CA HIS A 75 -29.24 -4.51 -14.75
C HIS A 75 -28.38 -5.77 -14.70
N ASN A 76 -28.95 -6.90 -14.26
CA ASN A 76 -28.30 -8.21 -14.28
C ASN A 76 -27.94 -8.67 -15.71
N VAL A 77 -28.83 -8.44 -16.68
CA VAL A 77 -28.60 -8.74 -18.11
C VAL A 77 -27.49 -7.83 -18.67
N ALA A 78 -27.48 -6.55 -18.30
CA ALA A 78 -26.45 -5.62 -18.72
C ALA A 78 -25.06 -6.00 -18.20
N ILE A 79 -24.96 -6.39 -16.91
CA ILE A 79 -23.72 -6.93 -16.34
C ILE A 79 -23.28 -8.17 -17.10
N ALA A 80 -24.20 -9.13 -17.32
CA ALA A 80 -23.88 -10.37 -18.01
C ALA A 80 -23.41 -10.13 -19.45
N ALA A 81 -24.08 -9.28 -20.21
CA ALA A 81 -23.70 -8.92 -21.56
C ALA A 81 -22.31 -8.24 -21.59
N PHE A 82 -22.07 -7.28 -20.70
CA PHE A 82 -20.79 -6.58 -20.60
C PHE A 82 -19.64 -7.54 -20.25
N MET A 83 -19.83 -8.37 -19.22
CA MET A 83 -18.84 -9.34 -18.77
C MET A 83 -18.60 -10.46 -19.81
N ALA A 84 -19.63 -10.90 -20.52
CA ALA A 84 -19.50 -11.87 -21.61
C ALA A 84 -18.73 -11.29 -22.81
N LEU A 85 -18.99 -10.04 -23.19
CA LEU A 85 -18.22 -9.36 -24.25
C LEU A 85 -16.75 -9.20 -23.86
N LEU A 86 -16.45 -8.73 -22.64
CA LEU A 86 -15.08 -8.67 -22.15
C LEU A 86 -14.42 -10.05 -22.10
N GLY A 87 -15.15 -11.07 -21.63
CA GLY A 87 -14.71 -12.46 -21.65
C GLY A 87 -14.35 -12.92 -23.05
N MET A 88 -15.23 -12.71 -24.04
CA MET A 88 -14.97 -13.07 -25.43
C MET A 88 -13.74 -12.34 -26.00
N GLY A 89 -13.56 -11.06 -25.66
CA GLY A 89 -12.36 -10.31 -26.01
C GLY A 89 -11.09 -10.94 -25.42
N LEU A 90 -11.11 -11.31 -24.14
CA LEU A 90 -10.00 -11.97 -23.44
C LEU A 90 -9.73 -13.40 -23.96
N LEU A 91 -10.76 -14.12 -24.41
CA LEU A 91 -10.63 -15.43 -25.04
C LEU A 91 -9.80 -15.34 -26.31
N LEU A 92 -10.16 -14.39 -27.20
CA LEU A 92 -9.42 -14.13 -28.43
C LEU A 92 -7.99 -13.68 -28.12
N GLN A 93 -7.79 -12.81 -27.13
CA GLN A 93 -6.45 -12.41 -26.68
C GLN A 93 -5.65 -13.59 -26.11
N THR A 94 -6.30 -14.55 -25.44
CA THR A 94 -5.65 -15.76 -24.93
C THR A 94 -5.17 -16.65 -26.08
N TYR A 95 -6.03 -16.94 -27.06
CA TYR A 95 -5.65 -17.77 -28.19
C TYR A 95 -4.60 -17.10 -29.08
N GLY A 96 -4.78 -15.82 -29.39
CA GLY A 96 -3.86 -15.06 -30.25
C GLY A 96 -2.51 -14.76 -29.60
N SER A 97 -2.41 -14.78 -28.27
CA SER A 97 -1.14 -14.54 -27.56
C SER A 97 -0.28 -15.78 -27.35
N ARG A 98 -0.69 -16.99 -27.79
CA ARG A 98 0.04 -18.25 -27.53
C ARG A 98 1.52 -18.19 -27.96
N ASP A 99 1.80 -17.73 -29.17
CA ASP A 99 3.18 -17.62 -29.69
C ASP A 99 3.98 -16.56 -28.91
N THR A 100 3.40 -15.38 -28.73
CA THR A 100 3.98 -14.27 -27.96
C THR A 100 4.30 -14.66 -26.51
N ARG A 101 3.47 -15.50 -25.87
CA ARG A 101 3.72 -16.04 -24.53
C ARG A 101 4.90 -17.01 -24.50
N GLY A 102 5.00 -17.89 -25.50
CA GLY A 102 6.16 -18.77 -25.67
C GLY A 102 7.46 -17.98 -25.84
N ARG A 103 7.42 -16.87 -26.59
CA ARG A 103 8.58 -16.00 -26.84
C ARG A 103 8.98 -15.14 -25.64
N ILE A 104 8.04 -14.66 -24.83
CA ILE A 104 8.32 -13.81 -23.66
C ILE A 104 8.65 -14.67 -22.42
N GLY A 105 8.35 -15.97 -22.43
CA GLY A 105 8.65 -16.90 -21.34
C GLY A 105 7.98 -16.53 -20.01
N SER A 106 6.90 -15.73 -20.05
CA SER A 106 6.27 -15.16 -18.85
C SER A 106 4.97 -15.87 -18.52
N MET A 107 4.88 -16.39 -17.29
CA MET A 107 3.63 -16.93 -16.71
C MET A 107 2.51 -15.88 -16.62
N LEU A 108 2.81 -14.57 -16.73
CA LEU A 108 1.80 -13.51 -16.77
C LEU A 108 0.83 -13.70 -17.95
N GLY A 109 1.23 -14.37 -19.02
CA GLY A 109 0.34 -14.69 -20.13
C GLY A 109 -0.80 -15.67 -19.80
N ALA A 110 -0.74 -16.38 -18.67
CA ALA A 110 -1.87 -17.17 -18.18
C ALA A 110 -3.01 -16.30 -17.62
N SER A 111 -2.72 -15.03 -17.28
CA SER A 111 -3.72 -14.10 -16.73
C SER A 111 -4.89 -13.86 -17.68
N PHE A 112 -4.67 -13.81 -18.99
CA PHE A 112 -5.75 -13.67 -19.98
C PHE A 112 -6.79 -14.80 -19.89
N LEU A 113 -6.32 -16.04 -19.67
CA LEU A 113 -7.20 -17.20 -19.53
C LEU A 113 -8.00 -17.14 -18.22
N ILE A 114 -7.32 -16.80 -17.12
CA ILE A 114 -7.95 -16.66 -15.80
C ILE A 114 -8.99 -15.53 -15.83
N ALA A 115 -8.63 -14.38 -16.41
CA ALA A 115 -9.53 -13.25 -16.59
C ALA A 115 -10.74 -13.61 -17.45
N PHE A 116 -10.55 -14.34 -18.56
CA PHE A 116 -11.64 -14.87 -19.38
C PHE A 116 -12.59 -15.77 -18.57
N ILE A 117 -12.06 -16.77 -17.87
CA ILE A 117 -12.87 -17.71 -17.09
C ILE A 117 -13.65 -16.94 -16.01
N SER A 118 -12.98 -16.07 -15.27
CA SER A 118 -13.64 -15.26 -14.23
C SER A 118 -14.75 -14.37 -14.80
N ALA A 119 -14.54 -13.74 -15.97
CA ALA A 119 -15.54 -12.90 -16.61
C ALA A 119 -16.80 -13.69 -17.03
N LEU A 120 -16.62 -14.89 -17.59
CA LEU A 120 -17.75 -15.77 -17.94
C LEU A 120 -18.49 -16.29 -16.71
N VAL A 121 -17.77 -16.63 -15.64
CA VAL A 121 -18.40 -17.07 -14.39
C VAL A 121 -19.23 -15.94 -13.78
N VAL A 122 -18.73 -14.70 -13.78
CA VAL A 122 -19.51 -13.53 -13.36
C VAL A 122 -20.74 -13.35 -14.24
N ALA A 123 -20.58 -13.43 -15.57
CA ALA A 123 -21.69 -13.26 -16.51
C ALA A 123 -22.80 -14.31 -16.31
N GLY A 124 -22.42 -15.58 -16.15
CA GLY A 124 -23.37 -16.66 -15.91
C GLY A 124 -24.08 -16.53 -14.56
N TYR A 125 -23.33 -16.24 -13.50
CA TYR A 125 -23.89 -16.12 -12.15
C TYR A 125 -24.81 -14.89 -12.00
N ALA A 126 -24.53 -13.79 -12.69
CA ALA A 126 -25.40 -12.61 -12.70
C ALA A 126 -26.82 -12.92 -13.22
N ILE A 127 -26.97 -13.85 -14.16
CA ILE A 127 -28.28 -14.26 -14.69
C ILE A 127 -28.89 -15.37 -13.84
N ILE A 128 -28.17 -16.48 -13.67
CA ILE A 128 -28.69 -17.68 -12.99
C ILE A 128 -28.98 -17.36 -11.52
N GLY A 129 -28.03 -16.75 -10.82
CA GLY A 129 -28.17 -16.41 -9.41
C GLY A 129 -29.26 -15.37 -9.14
N PHE A 130 -29.55 -14.47 -10.09
CA PHE A 130 -30.67 -13.53 -9.97
C PHE A 130 -32.02 -14.25 -10.11
N GLY A 131 -32.11 -15.22 -11.02
CA GLY A 131 -33.31 -16.02 -11.25
C GLY A 131 -33.66 -16.97 -10.09
N ASP A 132 -32.66 -17.38 -9.30
CA ASP A 132 -32.84 -18.30 -8.16
C ASP A 132 -33.35 -17.62 -6.88
N ILE A 133 -33.46 -16.28 -6.84
CA ILE A 133 -33.92 -15.56 -5.65
C ILE A 133 -35.44 -15.67 -5.53
N THR A 134 -35.88 -16.35 -4.47
CA THR A 134 -37.31 -16.56 -4.17
C THR A 134 -37.73 -15.94 -2.85
N TYR A 135 -36.79 -15.72 -1.92
CA TYR A 135 -37.03 -15.11 -0.62
C TYR A 135 -36.05 -13.97 -0.31
N PHE A 136 -36.42 -13.10 0.62
CA PHE A 136 -35.60 -11.97 1.09
C PHE A 136 -34.19 -12.40 1.54
N ALA A 137 -34.08 -13.53 2.22
CA ALA A 137 -32.81 -14.03 2.76
C ALA A 137 -31.78 -14.35 1.65
N ASP A 138 -32.25 -14.72 0.45
CA ASP A 138 -31.42 -15.15 -0.67
C ASP A 138 -30.67 -13.98 -1.32
N ILE A 139 -31.19 -12.74 -1.22
CA ILE A 139 -30.57 -11.54 -1.78
C ILE A 139 -29.13 -11.39 -1.27
N SER A 140 -28.95 -11.53 0.05
CA SER A 140 -27.64 -11.35 0.68
C SER A 140 -26.60 -12.36 0.18
N VAL A 141 -27.01 -13.61 -0.03
CA VAL A 141 -26.17 -14.70 -0.54
C VAL A 141 -25.81 -14.45 -2.00
N TYR A 142 -26.79 -14.05 -2.82
CA TYR A 142 -26.56 -13.69 -4.21
C TYR A 142 -25.54 -12.56 -4.36
N LEU A 143 -25.76 -11.43 -3.69
CA LEU A 143 -24.86 -10.27 -3.73
C LEU A 143 -23.45 -10.62 -3.24
N ARG A 144 -23.37 -11.42 -2.17
CA ARG A 144 -22.09 -11.90 -1.61
C ARG A 144 -21.24 -12.65 -2.61
N ILE A 145 -21.85 -13.59 -3.32
CA ILE A 145 -21.16 -14.42 -4.31
C ILE A 145 -20.84 -13.58 -5.54
N LEU A 146 -21.77 -12.72 -6.00
CA LEU A 146 -21.56 -11.86 -7.15
C LEU A 146 -20.36 -10.90 -6.95
N TYR A 147 -20.24 -10.27 -5.79
CA TYR A 147 -19.09 -9.38 -5.49
C TYR A 147 -17.79 -10.16 -5.31
N LEU A 148 -17.83 -11.38 -4.74
CA LEU A 148 -16.65 -12.25 -4.66
C LEU A 148 -16.13 -12.60 -6.06
N LEU A 149 -17.03 -12.98 -6.98
CA LEU A 149 -16.67 -13.30 -8.37
C LEU A 149 -16.16 -12.06 -9.12
N GLY A 150 -16.78 -10.90 -8.90
CA GLY A 150 -16.32 -9.62 -9.45
C GLY A 150 -14.92 -9.25 -8.99
N MET A 151 -14.62 -9.44 -7.70
CA MET A 151 -13.28 -9.23 -7.14
C MET A 151 -12.22 -10.12 -7.80
N LEU A 152 -12.51 -11.42 -8.01
CA LEU A 152 -11.59 -12.33 -8.71
C LEU A 152 -11.30 -11.85 -10.13
N PHE A 153 -12.33 -11.38 -10.85
CA PHE A 153 -12.15 -10.78 -12.16
C PHE A 153 -11.26 -9.53 -12.11
N VAL A 154 -11.49 -8.63 -11.16
CA VAL A 154 -10.69 -7.40 -11.00
C VAL A 154 -9.21 -7.73 -10.77
N LEU A 155 -8.89 -8.69 -9.90
CA LEU A 155 -7.51 -9.12 -9.67
C LEU A 155 -6.87 -9.65 -10.96
N ALA A 156 -7.57 -10.52 -11.71
CA ALA A 156 -7.08 -11.06 -12.97
C ALA A 156 -6.91 -9.97 -14.05
N TRP A 157 -7.83 -9.01 -14.10
CA TRP A 157 -7.79 -7.87 -15.00
C TRP A 157 -6.58 -6.98 -14.74
N GLN A 158 -6.29 -6.66 -13.48
CA GLN A 158 -5.13 -5.84 -13.13
C GLN A 158 -3.80 -6.51 -13.51
N VAL A 159 -3.68 -7.84 -13.33
CA VAL A 159 -2.50 -8.59 -13.82
C VAL A 159 -2.40 -8.55 -15.34
N THR A 160 -3.54 -8.65 -16.03
CA THR A 160 -3.62 -8.58 -17.50
C THR A 160 -3.17 -7.21 -18.02
N ALA A 161 -3.58 -6.12 -17.36
CA ALA A 161 -3.15 -4.76 -17.73
C ALA A 161 -1.62 -4.60 -17.64
N ILE A 162 -0.99 -5.23 -16.66
CA ILE A 162 0.46 -5.16 -16.42
C ILE A 162 1.25 -5.90 -17.48
N PHE A 163 0.70 -6.99 -18.04
CA PHE A 163 1.33 -7.70 -19.15
C PHE A 163 1.71 -6.74 -20.28
N TYR A 164 0.85 -5.79 -20.63
CA TYR A 164 1.10 -4.83 -21.72
C TYR A 164 2.24 -3.85 -21.42
N ILE A 165 2.37 -3.41 -20.17
CA ILE A 165 3.47 -2.52 -19.75
C ILE A 165 4.79 -3.30 -19.70
N ASP A 166 4.76 -4.52 -19.17
CA ASP A 166 5.96 -5.32 -18.96
C ASP A 166 6.51 -5.92 -20.28
N SER A 167 5.63 -6.25 -21.23
CA SER A 167 6.02 -6.86 -22.50
C SER A 167 6.46 -5.86 -23.58
N SER A 168 6.10 -4.57 -23.46
CA SER A 168 6.27 -3.57 -24.51
C SER A 168 7.48 -2.65 -24.27
N VAL A 169 8.25 -2.39 -25.33
CA VAL A 169 9.28 -1.34 -25.37
C VAL A 169 8.68 -0.01 -25.84
N THR A 170 7.43 0.02 -26.33
CA THR A 170 6.78 1.21 -26.89
C THR A 170 5.84 1.91 -25.91
N TRP A 171 5.52 3.18 -26.20
CA TRP A 171 4.51 3.95 -25.44
C TRP A 171 3.09 3.41 -25.64
N ILE A 172 2.86 2.61 -26.68
CA ILE A 172 1.57 2.01 -26.98
C ILE A 172 1.22 0.96 -25.90
N GLY A 173 2.15 0.06 -25.57
CA GLY A 173 1.94 -0.89 -24.47
C GLY A 173 1.85 -0.23 -23.09
N PHE A 174 2.55 0.90 -22.88
CA PHE A 174 2.37 1.74 -21.70
C PHE A 174 0.93 2.23 -21.57
N LEU A 175 0.40 2.88 -22.63
CA LEU A 175 -0.95 3.42 -22.63
C LEU A 175 -2.01 2.30 -22.54
N ALA A 176 -1.79 1.19 -23.25
CA ALA A 176 -2.66 0.01 -23.18
C ALA A 176 -2.78 -0.51 -21.74
N GLY A 177 -1.67 -0.70 -21.04
CA GLY A 177 -1.74 -1.19 -19.66
C GLY A 177 -2.24 -0.14 -18.66
N MET A 178 -1.78 1.12 -18.76
CA MET A 178 -2.19 2.18 -17.81
C MET A 178 -3.70 2.48 -17.89
N LEU A 179 -4.24 2.65 -19.10
CA LEU A 179 -5.66 2.99 -19.28
C LEU A 179 -6.58 1.83 -18.88
N ASN A 180 -6.21 0.58 -19.22
CA ASN A 180 -6.96 -0.59 -18.76
C ASN A 180 -6.83 -0.82 -17.25
N GLY A 181 -5.67 -0.54 -16.65
CA GLY A 181 -5.47 -0.66 -15.19
C GLY A 181 -6.28 0.37 -14.39
N LEU A 182 -6.41 1.60 -14.91
CA LEU A 182 -7.16 2.70 -14.30
C LEU A 182 -8.68 2.62 -14.49
N PHE A 183 -9.17 1.81 -15.44
CA PHE A 183 -10.60 1.58 -15.66
C PHE A 183 -11.33 1.18 -14.36
N ILE A 184 -10.83 0.19 -13.62
CA ILE A 184 -11.50 -0.32 -12.41
C ILE A 184 -11.51 0.71 -11.27
N PRO A 185 -10.39 1.36 -10.91
CA PRO A 185 -10.40 2.44 -9.92
C PRO A 185 -11.40 3.56 -10.26
N PHE A 186 -11.46 4.01 -11.52
CA PHE A 186 -12.40 5.05 -11.94
C PHE A 186 -13.86 4.56 -11.89
N LEU A 187 -14.10 3.29 -12.22
CA LEU A 187 -15.44 2.70 -12.13
C LEU A 187 -15.94 2.64 -10.68
N ALA A 188 -15.05 2.30 -9.73
CA ALA A 188 -15.34 2.32 -8.30
C ALA A 188 -15.59 3.76 -7.78
N LEU A 189 -14.82 4.75 -8.24
CA LEU A 189 -15.09 6.16 -7.96
C LEU A 189 -16.44 6.60 -8.54
N GLY A 190 -16.83 6.08 -9.70
CA GLY A 190 -18.13 6.32 -10.32
C GLY A 190 -19.33 5.87 -9.47
N GLN A 191 -19.20 4.73 -8.80
CA GLN A 191 -20.22 4.26 -7.84
C GLN A 191 -20.32 5.17 -6.61
N ALA A 192 -19.22 5.78 -6.17
CA ALA A 192 -19.18 6.58 -4.95
C ALA A 192 -19.45 8.08 -5.15
N LEU A 193 -18.98 8.66 -6.25
CA LEU A 193 -18.93 10.11 -6.49
C LEU A 193 -19.81 10.57 -7.66
N GLY A 194 -20.40 9.64 -8.41
CA GLY A 194 -21.37 9.93 -9.45
C GLY A 194 -20.93 9.59 -10.88
N SER A 195 -21.87 9.77 -11.80
CA SER A 195 -21.82 9.24 -13.17
C SER A 195 -20.67 9.76 -14.03
N THR A 196 -20.16 10.97 -13.79
CA THR A 196 -19.01 11.54 -14.54
C THR A 196 -17.79 10.63 -14.51
N PHE A 197 -17.49 10.02 -13.35
CA PHE A 197 -16.40 9.07 -13.22
C PHE A 197 -16.71 7.73 -13.88
N THR A 198 -17.98 7.29 -13.87
CA THR A 198 -18.45 6.09 -14.60
C THR A 198 -18.23 6.25 -16.11
N TYR A 199 -18.67 7.36 -16.70
CA TYR A 199 -18.43 7.64 -18.12
C TYR A 199 -16.93 7.73 -18.44
N SER A 200 -16.16 8.38 -17.57
CA SER A 200 -14.70 8.48 -17.71
C SER A 200 -14.03 7.10 -17.66
N ALA A 201 -14.50 6.19 -16.80
CA ALA A 201 -14.00 4.82 -16.73
C ALA A 201 -14.20 4.09 -18.07
N TYR A 202 -15.37 4.20 -18.70
CA TYR A 202 -15.62 3.56 -19.98
C TYR A 202 -14.87 4.22 -21.15
N ILE A 203 -14.61 5.53 -21.09
CA ILE A 203 -13.69 6.21 -22.04
C ILE A 203 -12.26 5.67 -21.89
N LEU A 204 -11.79 5.51 -20.65
CA LEU A 204 -10.47 4.91 -20.35
C LEU A 204 -10.41 3.48 -20.86
N LEU A 205 -11.45 2.67 -20.66
CA LEU A 205 -11.53 1.31 -21.18
C LEU A 205 -11.51 1.29 -22.71
N ALA A 206 -12.33 2.10 -23.39
CA ALA A 206 -12.38 2.16 -24.84
C ALA A 206 -11.02 2.56 -25.44
N THR A 207 -10.40 3.60 -24.87
CA THR A 207 -9.08 4.09 -25.31
C THR A 207 -7.98 3.07 -24.98
N GLY A 208 -8.04 2.42 -23.82
CA GLY A 208 -7.12 1.35 -23.43
C GLY A 208 -7.22 0.14 -24.36
N GLN A 209 -8.43 -0.29 -24.71
CA GLN A 209 -8.67 -1.37 -25.66
C GLN A 209 -8.22 -0.98 -27.08
N PHE A 210 -8.41 0.27 -27.50
CA PHE A 210 -7.84 0.77 -28.75
C PHE A 210 -6.30 0.71 -28.75
N MET A 211 -5.64 1.11 -27.67
CA MET A 211 -4.17 0.99 -27.57
C MET A 211 -3.73 -0.47 -27.52
N THR A 212 -4.56 -1.35 -26.95
CA THR A 212 -4.34 -2.81 -26.94
C THR A 212 -4.43 -3.40 -28.34
N LEU A 213 -5.40 -2.95 -29.15
CA LEU A 213 -5.53 -3.29 -30.56
C LEU A 213 -4.27 -2.91 -31.33
N VAL A 214 -3.81 -1.66 -31.18
CA VAL A 214 -2.60 -1.18 -31.84
C VAL A 214 -1.37 -1.97 -31.36
N TYR A 215 -1.29 -2.32 -30.09
CA TYR A 215 -0.22 -3.17 -29.56
C TYR A 215 -0.19 -4.54 -30.25
N TRP A 216 -1.31 -5.25 -30.33
CA TRP A 216 -1.39 -6.58 -30.92
C TRP A 216 -1.10 -6.61 -32.43
N TRP A 217 -1.43 -5.52 -33.13
CA TRP A 217 -1.16 -5.36 -34.55
C TRP A 217 0.19 -4.69 -34.86
N SER A 218 0.97 -4.34 -33.83
CA SER A 218 2.32 -3.81 -34.00
C SER A 218 3.34 -4.92 -34.37
N PRO A 219 4.49 -4.57 -34.99
CA PRO A 219 5.52 -5.54 -35.32
C PRO A 219 6.16 -6.14 -34.06
N HIS A 220 6.68 -7.38 -34.15
CA HIS A 220 7.38 -8.02 -33.02
C HIS A 220 8.57 -7.22 -32.45
N SER A 221 9.15 -6.28 -33.20
CA SER A 221 10.19 -5.37 -32.72
C SER A 221 9.73 -4.46 -31.58
N THR A 222 8.43 -4.35 -31.31
CA THR A 222 7.89 -3.61 -30.16
C THR A 222 7.92 -4.40 -28.86
N LEU A 223 8.17 -5.72 -28.93
CA LEU A 223 8.32 -6.60 -27.76
C LEU A 223 9.74 -6.49 -27.20
N ARG A 224 9.87 -6.54 -25.88
CA ARG A 224 11.19 -6.51 -25.24
C ARG A 224 11.99 -7.79 -25.54
N GLN A 225 13.30 -7.63 -25.72
CA GLN A 225 14.26 -8.72 -25.60
C GLN A 225 14.58 -8.94 -24.11
N PHE A 226 14.87 -10.18 -23.70
CA PHE A 226 14.77 -10.65 -22.30
C PHE A 226 15.56 -9.86 -21.23
N ALA A 227 15.10 -10.02 -19.99
CA ALA A 227 15.77 -9.79 -18.70
C ALA A 227 15.84 -8.36 -18.09
N ARG A 228 15.40 -7.30 -18.78
CA ARG A 228 15.41 -5.94 -18.18
C ARG A 228 14.07 -5.20 -18.34
N SER A 229 13.65 -4.52 -17.27
CA SER A 229 12.47 -3.63 -17.29
C SER A 229 12.76 -2.43 -18.20
N PRO A 230 11.91 -2.14 -19.21
CA PRO A 230 12.07 -0.96 -20.05
C PRO A 230 12.01 0.33 -19.23
N ASP A 231 12.66 1.40 -19.68
CA ASP A 231 12.57 2.72 -19.01
C ASP A 231 11.12 3.23 -18.94
N LYS A 232 10.28 2.81 -19.88
CA LYS A 232 8.84 3.10 -19.88
C LYS A 232 8.08 2.37 -18.76
N ALA A 233 8.51 1.18 -18.36
CA ALA A 233 7.93 0.46 -17.22
C ALA A 233 8.30 1.15 -15.89
N LYS A 234 9.51 1.69 -15.79
CA LYS A 234 9.94 2.53 -14.64
C LYS A 234 9.12 3.82 -14.55
N PHE A 235 8.89 4.47 -15.69
CA PHE A 235 8.02 5.65 -15.75
C PHE A 235 6.56 5.29 -15.40
N ALA A 236 6.05 4.15 -15.88
CA ALA A 236 4.72 3.63 -15.51
C ALA A 236 4.57 3.41 -14.02
N PHE A 237 5.60 2.90 -13.36
CA PHE A 237 5.61 2.76 -11.92
C PHE A 237 5.47 4.11 -11.19
N GLY A 238 6.23 5.14 -11.60
CA GLY A 238 6.12 6.49 -11.02
C GLY A 238 4.75 7.13 -11.26
N VAL A 239 4.23 7.05 -12.50
CA VAL A 239 2.91 7.60 -12.86
C VAL A 239 1.78 6.87 -12.13
N SER A 240 1.79 5.53 -12.11
CA SER A 240 0.80 4.74 -11.39
C SER A 240 0.84 4.99 -9.88
N GLY A 241 2.02 5.16 -9.29
CA GLY A 241 2.18 5.56 -7.89
C GLY A 241 1.55 6.91 -7.62
N PHE A 242 1.92 7.94 -8.38
CA PHE A 242 1.34 9.27 -8.27
C PHE A 242 -0.19 9.26 -8.37
N LEU A 243 -0.75 8.57 -9.37
CA LEU A 243 -2.20 8.46 -9.53
C LEU A 243 -2.88 7.67 -8.41
N THR A 244 -2.23 6.62 -7.90
CA THR A 244 -2.72 5.83 -6.76
C THR A 244 -2.90 6.72 -5.53
N PHE A 245 -1.92 7.58 -5.24
CA PHE A 245 -2.02 8.47 -4.08
C PHE A 245 -3.01 9.62 -4.28
N ILE A 246 -3.23 10.08 -5.51
CA ILE A 246 -4.32 11.02 -5.82
C ILE A 246 -5.69 10.35 -5.59
N ILE A 247 -5.90 9.14 -6.11
CA ILE A 247 -7.13 8.37 -5.89
C ILE A 247 -7.32 8.11 -4.39
N GLY A 248 -6.24 7.77 -3.68
CA GLY A 248 -6.25 7.59 -2.24
C GLY A 248 -6.59 8.86 -1.47
N ALA A 249 -6.15 10.03 -1.93
CA ALA A 249 -6.54 11.31 -1.32
C ALA A 249 -8.05 11.53 -1.37
N VAL A 250 -8.73 11.12 -2.46
CA VAL A 250 -10.19 11.18 -2.55
C VAL A 250 -10.84 10.28 -1.49
N ALA A 251 -10.34 9.05 -1.32
CA ALA A 251 -10.85 8.13 -0.31
C ALA A 251 -10.66 8.66 1.12
N VAL A 252 -9.54 9.33 1.38
CA VAL A 252 -9.21 9.89 2.69
C VAL A 252 -10.01 11.16 3.01
N PHE A 253 -10.27 12.03 2.01
CA PHE A 253 -10.83 13.36 2.27
C PHE A 253 -12.30 13.55 1.89
N VAL A 254 -12.88 12.70 1.03
CA VAL A 254 -14.27 12.85 0.58
C VAL A 254 -15.23 11.91 1.28
N GLY A 255 -14.80 10.68 1.60
CA GLY A 255 -15.67 9.62 2.12
C GLY A 255 -16.49 9.91 3.40
N PRO A 256 -16.00 10.69 4.38
CA PRO A 256 -16.63 10.79 5.72
C PRO A 256 -17.31 12.12 6.07
N LEU A 257 -17.65 12.95 5.07
CA LEU A 257 -18.19 14.30 5.31
C LEU A 257 -19.62 14.33 5.90
N GLU A 258 -20.29 13.19 6.04
CA GLU A 258 -21.61 13.14 6.68
C GLU A 258 -21.50 12.98 8.20
N ARG A 259 -21.58 14.13 8.88
CA ARG A 259 -21.97 14.32 10.28
C ARG A 259 -21.18 13.51 11.32
N TYR A 260 -20.09 14.13 11.79
CA TYR A 260 -19.72 14.00 13.20
C TYR A 260 -20.88 14.48 14.07
N THR A 261 -21.76 13.56 14.46
CA THR A 261 -22.60 13.79 15.63
C THR A 261 -21.67 14.00 16.82
N GLU A 262 -21.81 15.15 17.48
CA GLU A 262 -21.20 15.43 18.76
C GLU A 262 -21.35 14.20 19.68
N GLY A 263 -20.28 13.44 19.91
CA GLY A 263 -20.37 12.22 20.71
C GLY A 263 -19.29 11.15 20.51
N THR A 264 -18.62 11.04 19.36
CA THR A 264 -17.52 10.07 19.23
C THR A 264 -16.20 10.67 19.72
N LEU A 265 -15.97 10.53 21.03
CA LEU A 265 -14.77 10.96 21.75
C LEU A 265 -13.60 9.95 21.69
N VAL A 266 -13.71 8.86 20.91
CA VAL A 266 -12.75 7.75 20.91
C VAL A 266 -12.18 7.53 19.51
N TRP A 267 -10.91 7.13 19.46
CA TRP A 267 -10.23 6.75 18.24
C TRP A 267 -10.98 5.65 17.48
N LYS A 268 -11.14 5.77 16.16
CA LYS A 268 -11.74 4.72 15.33
C LYS A 268 -10.92 4.49 14.07
N PRO A 269 -10.73 3.23 13.62
CA PRO A 269 -10.13 2.96 12.32
C PRO A 269 -10.94 3.62 11.20
N TRP A 270 -10.25 3.95 10.10
CA TRP A 270 -10.83 4.59 8.92
C TRP A 270 -12.08 3.89 8.35
N SER A 271 -12.21 2.58 8.57
CA SER A 271 -13.31 1.74 8.12
C SER A 271 -14.32 1.37 9.22
N ALA A 272 -14.39 2.12 10.33
CA ALA A 272 -15.36 1.83 11.38
C ALA A 272 -16.80 2.17 10.94
N VAL A 273 -17.77 1.59 11.64
CA VAL A 273 -19.20 1.69 11.33
C VAL A 273 -19.86 2.75 12.23
N VAL A 274 -20.77 3.53 11.64
CA VAL A 274 -21.72 4.39 12.35
C VAL A 274 -23.06 3.65 12.42
N ILE A 275 -23.57 3.47 13.63
CA ILE A 275 -24.90 2.92 13.85
C ILE A 275 -25.86 4.12 13.90
N GLY A 276 -26.86 4.14 13.03
CA GLY A 276 -27.94 5.13 13.09
C GLY A 276 -28.59 5.13 14.47
N GLN A 277 -28.92 6.31 15.01
CA GLN A 277 -29.77 6.36 16.20
C GLN A 277 -31.11 5.69 15.88
N GLU A 278 -31.66 4.97 16.88
CA GLU A 278 -32.91 4.22 16.78
C GLU A 278 -33.97 5.03 16.03
N GLY A 279 -34.36 4.54 14.86
CA GLY A 279 -35.48 5.08 14.09
C GLY A 279 -35.20 5.49 12.66
N ASP A 280 -33.96 5.80 12.23
CA ASP A 280 -33.81 6.40 10.87
C ASP A 280 -32.48 6.24 10.11
N ALA A 281 -31.53 5.35 10.47
CA ALA A 281 -30.43 5.04 9.55
C ALA A 281 -29.91 3.60 9.62
N ALA A 282 -29.69 3.01 8.43
CA ALA A 282 -28.95 1.77 8.25
C ALA A 282 -27.51 1.92 8.77
N THR A 283 -26.88 0.84 9.22
CA THR A 283 -25.46 0.83 9.57
C THR A 283 -24.61 1.25 8.37
N THR A 284 -23.89 2.36 8.46
CA THR A 284 -23.03 2.87 7.38
C THR A 284 -21.57 2.88 7.79
N TYR A 285 -20.66 2.67 6.83
CA TYR A 285 -19.23 2.86 7.09
C TYR A 285 -18.89 4.35 7.13
N LEU A 286 -17.98 4.74 8.03
CA LEU A 286 -17.42 6.10 8.07
C LEU A 286 -16.84 6.50 6.72
N THR A 287 -16.16 5.59 6.04
CA THR A 287 -15.70 5.79 4.67
C THR A 287 -16.37 4.80 3.77
N ASN A 288 -16.94 5.30 2.68
CA ASN A 288 -17.54 4.46 1.66
C ASN A 288 -16.52 3.39 1.18
N PRO A 289 -16.82 2.08 1.36
CA PRO A 289 -15.93 0.98 0.95
C PRO A 289 -15.55 1.02 -0.53
N LEU A 290 -16.35 1.67 -1.39
CA LEU A 290 -16.06 1.88 -2.80
C LEU A 290 -14.84 2.77 -3.06
N LEU A 291 -14.66 3.82 -2.25
CA LEU A 291 -13.49 4.68 -2.33
C LEU A 291 -12.23 3.92 -1.91
N VAL A 292 -12.36 3.07 -0.88
CA VAL A 292 -11.30 2.16 -0.44
C VAL A 292 -11.00 1.12 -1.51
N TYR A 293 -12.01 0.58 -2.17
CA TYR A 293 -11.86 -0.36 -3.29
C TYR A 293 -11.07 0.28 -4.45
N ALA A 294 -11.36 1.54 -4.81
CA ALA A 294 -10.63 2.26 -5.85
C ALA A 294 -9.14 2.42 -5.51
N LEU A 295 -8.83 2.73 -4.25
CA LEU A 295 -7.45 2.79 -3.75
C LEU A 295 -6.79 1.41 -3.77
N LEU A 296 -7.44 0.36 -3.29
CA LEU A 296 -6.91 -1.01 -3.32
C LEU A 296 -6.59 -1.48 -4.75
N ALA A 297 -7.45 -1.16 -5.71
CA ALA A 297 -7.23 -1.48 -7.12
C ALA A 297 -6.05 -0.74 -7.74
N SER A 298 -5.91 0.55 -7.46
CA SER A 298 -4.76 1.32 -7.93
C SER A 298 -3.45 0.89 -7.24
N MET A 299 -3.49 0.58 -5.94
CA MET A 299 -2.34 0.04 -5.20
C MET A 299 -1.91 -1.35 -5.69
N PHE A 300 -2.86 -2.26 -5.96
CA PHE A 300 -2.56 -3.58 -6.51
C PHE A 300 -1.80 -3.45 -7.83
N PHE A 301 -2.31 -2.58 -8.71
CA PHE A 301 -1.68 -2.28 -10.00
C PHE A 301 -0.27 -1.67 -9.81
N TRP A 302 -0.13 -0.69 -8.93
CA TRP A 302 1.14 -0.02 -8.62
C TRP A 302 2.20 -0.98 -8.05
N ILE A 303 1.86 -1.81 -7.06
CA ILE A 303 2.79 -2.76 -6.44
C ILE A 303 3.22 -3.85 -7.43
N LEU A 304 2.29 -4.34 -8.27
CA LEU A 304 2.66 -5.30 -9.30
C LEU A 304 3.59 -4.69 -10.36
N LEU A 305 3.38 -3.41 -10.71
CA LEU A 305 4.27 -2.63 -11.58
C LEU A 305 5.60 -2.24 -10.94
N ALA A 306 5.77 -2.38 -9.62
CA ALA A 306 7.04 -2.16 -8.96
C ALA A 306 8.12 -2.91 -9.74
N PRO A 307 9.08 -2.19 -10.36
CA PRO A 307 10.04 -2.79 -11.26
C PRO A 307 10.68 -3.96 -10.54
N ARG A 308 10.96 -5.05 -11.27
CA ARG A 308 12.08 -5.90 -10.85
C ARG A 308 13.25 -4.92 -10.78
N LEU A 309 13.62 -4.52 -9.57
CA LEU A 309 14.63 -3.49 -9.32
C LEU A 309 15.96 -4.12 -9.73
N GLY A 310 16.19 -4.17 -11.05
CA GLY A 310 17.43 -4.58 -11.65
C GLY A 310 18.47 -3.61 -11.17
N ALA A 311 19.26 -4.09 -10.21
CA ALA A 311 20.35 -3.36 -9.62
C ALA A 311 21.32 -2.92 -10.73
N LYS A 312 21.19 -1.67 -11.19
CA LYS A 312 22.34 -0.95 -11.74
C LYS A 312 23.23 -0.40 -10.60
N GLU A 313 22.73 -0.33 -9.35
CA GLU A 313 23.41 0.41 -8.28
C GLU A 313 23.42 -0.25 -6.88
N LEU A 314 22.88 -1.45 -6.71
CA LEU A 314 22.84 -2.11 -5.38
C LEU A 314 23.82 -3.28 -5.34
N LYS A 315 24.75 -3.30 -4.37
CA LYS A 315 25.76 -4.36 -4.20
C LYS A 315 25.08 -5.75 -4.23
N ALA A 316 25.55 -6.58 -5.15
CA ALA A 316 24.79 -7.66 -5.78
C ALA A 316 24.47 -8.91 -4.92
N ALA A 317 24.96 -9.02 -3.68
CA ALA A 317 24.90 -10.29 -2.95
C ALA A 317 23.60 -10.49 -2.13
N ALA A 318 23.18 -9.50 -1.32
CA ALA A 318 22.03 -9.67 -0.40
C ALA A 318 20.68 -9.26 -1.02
N ILE A 319 20.67 -8.26 -1.89
CA ILE A 319 19.45 -7.75 -2.54
C ILE A 319 19.00 -8.67 -3.69
N GLY A 320 19.91 -9.49 -4.21
CA GLY A 320 19.57 -10.54 -5.19
C GLY A 320 18.54 -11.53 -4.67
N GLU A 321 18.60 -11.91 -3.39
CA GLU A 321 17.66 -12.88 -2.81
C GLU A 321 16.24 -12.33 -2.64
N ASP A 322 16.07 -11.05 -2.29
CA ASP A 322 14.74 -10.44 -2.13
C ASP A 322 14.09 -10.11 -3.48
N ILE A 323 14.90 -9.80 -4.50
CA ILE A 323 14.46 -9.70 -5.90
C ILE A 323 14.07 -11.09 -6.46
N LEU A 324 14.78 -12.16 -6.06
CA LEU A 324 14.50 -13.53 -6.49
C LEU A 324 13.32 -14.18 -5.75
N LYS A 325 13.13 -13.89 -4.45
CA LYS A 325 12.08 -14.50 -3.60
C LYS A 325 10.80 -13.66 -3.51
N GLY A 326 10.87 -12.34 -3.65
CA GLY A 326 9.69 -11.46 -3.73
C GLY A 326 8.74 -11.47 -2.52
N GLY A 327 9.16 -12.01 -1.38
CA GLY A 327 8.28 -12.32 -0.24
C GLY A 327 7.49 -11.11 0.27
N THR A 328 8.15 -9.97 0.46
CA THR A 328 7.50 -8.73 0.94
C THR A 328 6.49 -8.17 -0.06
N LYS A 329 6.79 -8.27 -1.36
CA LYS A 329 5.84 -7.90 -2.44
C LYS A 329 4.62 -8.82 -2.43
N TYR A 330 4.82 -10.14 -2.33
CA TYR A 330 3.71 -11.09 -2.25
C TYR A 330 2.88 -10.93 -0.99
N PHE A 331 3.50 -10.60 0.14
CA PHE A 331 2.79 -10.30 1.38
C PHE A 331 1.95 -9.02 1.26
N ALA A 332 2.49 -7.94 0.66
CA ALA A 332 1.72 -6.73 0.39
C ALA A 332 0.53 -7.01 -0.55
N LEU A 333 0.73 -7.83 -1.59
CA LEU A 333 -0.36 -8.26 -2.48
C LEU A 333 -1.41 -9.10 -1.74
N PHE A 334 -0.99 -10.00 -0.85
CA PHE A 334 -1.88 -10.80 -0.02
C PHE A 334 -2.78 -9.91 0.86
N LEU A 335 -2.21 -8.89 1.52
CA LEU A 335 -2.99 -7.94 2.32
C LEU A 335 -3.99 -7.15 1.46
N ILE A 336 -3.60 -6.73 0.25
CA ILE A 336 -4.51 -6.06 -0.68
C ILE A 336 -5.65 -6.98 -1.10
N ILE A 337 -5.39 -8.26 -1.37
CA ILE A 337 -6.42 -9.26 -1.71
C ILE A 337 -7.41 -9.44 -0.54
N LEU A 338 -6.91 -9.51 0.69
CA LEU A 338 -7.77 -9.53 1.89
C LEU A 338 -8.61 -8.24 2.00
N GLY A 339 -8.00 -7.08 1.74
CA GLY A 339 -8.70 -5.79 1.71
C GLY A 339 -9.80 -5.76 0.64
N PHE A 340 -9.55 -6.30 -0.55
CA PHE A 340 -10.55 -6.41 -1.61
C PHE A 340 -11.71 -7.31 -1.23
N LEU A 341 -11.42 -8.46 -0.61
CA LEU A 341 -12.45 -9.34 -0.06
C LEU A 341 -13.29 -8.55 0.94
N ALA A 342 -12.65 -7.86 1.89
CA ALA A 342 -13.35 -7.07 2.88
C ALA A 342 -14.21 -5.95 2.27
N ALA A 343 -13.71 -5.21 1.28
CA ALA A 343 -14.45 -4.17 0.58
C ALA A 343 -15.67 -4.72 -0.16
N SER A 344 -15.51 -5.88 -0.81
CA SER A 344 -16.57 -6.56 -1.55
C SER A 344 -17.68 -7.06 -0.62
N GLN A 345 -17.32 -7.56 0.56
CA GLN A 345 -18.26 -8.09 1.56
C GLN A 345 -18.91 -6.99 2.40
N ALA A 346 -18.16 -5.91 2.67
CA ALA A 346 -18.64 -4.74 3.40
C ALA A 346 -19.88 -4.11 2.77
N GLY A 347 -19.98 -4.10 1.43
CA GLY A 347 -21.09 -3.51 0.69
C GLY A 347 -22.43 -4.26 0.77
N ILE A 348 -22.56 -5.30 1.59
CA ILE A 348 -23.78 -6.11 1.75
C ILE A 348 -24.60 -5.66 2.97
N PHE A 349 -24.00 -4.88 3.88
CA PHE A 349 -24.68 -4.27 5.04
C PHE A 349 -25.43 -5.27 5.98
N VAL A 350 -24.90 -6.49 6.19
CA VAL A 350 -25.44 -7.53 7.11
C VAL A 350 -24.58 -7.68 8.39
N GLU A 351 -25.09 -8.31 9.46
CA GLU A 351 -24.33 -8.64 10.69
C GLU A 351 -22.92 -9.21 10.39
N GLY A 352 -21.88 -8.60 10.98
CA GLY A 352 -20.45 -8.98 10.76
C GLY A 352 -19.59 -7.93 10.03
N ILE A 353 -20.20 -6.85 9.51
CA ILE A 353 -19.54 -5.65 8.92
C ILE A 353 -18.36 -5.13 9.76
N THR A 354 -18.49 -5.13 11.09
CA THR A 354 -17.46 -4.60 11.99
C THR A 354 -16.12 -5.35 11.89
N ALA A 355 -16.15 -6.67 11.64
CA ALA A 355 -14.94 -7.46 11.43
C ALA A 355 -14.27 -7.17 10.07
N TRP A 356 -15.07 -6.86 9.04
CA TRP A 356 -14.55 -6.48 7.72
C TRP A 356 -13.90 -5.10 7.71
N GLY A 357 -14.35 -4.18 8.58
CA GLY A 357 -13.67 -2.91 8.81
C GLY A 357 -12.18 -3.11 9.14
N TYR A 358 -11.84 -3.93 10.13
CA TYR A 358 -10.44 -4.18 10.49
C TYR A 358 -9.58 -4.61 9.28
N ILE A 359 -10.11 -5.49 8.44
CA ILE A 359 -9.42 -6.00 7.25
C ILE A 359 -9.29 -4.92 6.16
N LEU A 360 -10.29 -4.04 6.01
CA LEU A 360 -10.22 -2.89 5.10
C LEU A 360 -9.06 -1.95 5.44
N VAL A 361 -8.89 -1.61 6.72
CA VAL A 361 -7.80 -0.74 7.17
C VAL A 361 -6.44 -1.38 6.92
N ILE A 362 -6.28 -2.65 7.31
CA ILE A 362 -5.01 -3.38 7.10
C ILE A 362 -4.70 -3.56 5.62
N GLY A 363 -5.71 -3.85 4.80
CA GLY A 363 -5.55 -4.05 3.37
C GLY A 363 -5.06 -2.81 2.63
N VAL A 364 -5.27 -1.60 3.18
CA VAL A 364 -4.74 -0.36 2.60
C VAL A 364 -3.45 0.10 3.27
N ALA A 365 -3.47 0.31 4.58
CA ALA A 365 -2.35 0.91 5.28
C ALA A 365 -1.16 -0.05 5.41
N GLY A 366 -1.44 -1.34 5.55
CA GLY A 366 -0.43 -2.39 5.66
C GLY A 366 0.56 -2.42 4.48
N PRO A 367 0.07 -2.53 3.22
CA PRO A 367 0.91 -2.45 2.04
C PRO A 367 1.72 -1.15 1.94
N MET A 368 1.16 0.00 2.36
CA MET A 368 1.91 1.26 2.35
C MET A 368 3.08 1.24 3.33
N VAL A 369 2.87 0.74 4.56
CA VAL A 369 3.94 0.60 5.55
C VAL A 369 4.98 -0.42 5.06
N LEU A 370 4.56 -1.54 4.49
CA LEU A 370 5.44 -2.56 3.92
C LEU A 370 6.33 -2.01 2.80
N VAL A 371 5.72 -1.37 1.81
CA VAL A 371 6.44 -0.78 0.68
C VAL A 371 7.32 0.36 1.16
N GLY A 372 6.84 1.20 2.09
CA GLY A 372 7.63 2.25 2.72
C GLY A 372 8.87 1.70 3.41
N ALA A 373 8.73 0.62 4.19
CA ALA A 373 9.84 -0.05 4.86
C ALA A 373 10.84 -0.67 3.85
N MET A 374 10.37 -1.17 2.71
CA MET A 374 11.25 -1.64 1.63
C MET A 374 12.04 -0.50 0.98
N TYR A 375 11.42 0.66 0.79
CA TYR A 375 12.12 1.85 0.27
C TYR A 375 13.17 2.32 1.27
N THR A 376 12.83 2.42 2.56
CA THR A 376 13.83 2.77 3.58
C THR A 376 14.95 1.74 3.64
N ALA A 377 14.65 0.44 3.53
CA ALA A 377 15.65 -0.65 3.48
C ALA A 377 16.66 -0.49 2.33
N LYS A 378 16.23 0.15 1.23
CA LYS A 378 17.08 0.47 0.08
C LYS A 378 17.71 1.86 0.17
N THR A 379 17.70 2.46 1.36
CA THR A 379 18.19 3.81 1.67
C THR A 379 17.42 4.95 0.97
N ASP A 380 16.23 4.66 0.43
CA ASP A 380 15.33 5.67 -0.13
C ASP A 380 14.41 6.19 0.96
N ILE A 381 14.97 7.10 1.76
CA ILE A 381 14.35 7.62 2.96
C ILE A 381 13.28 8.66 2.62
N ILE A 382 13.51 9.47 1.57
CA ILE A 382 12.54 10.44 1.06
C ILE A 382 11.24 9.77 0.63
N THR A 383 11.29 8.59 0.02
CA THR A 383 10.06 7.86 -0.38
C THR A 383 9.50 7.00 0.74
N GLY A 384 10.37 6.29 1.46
CA GLY A 384 9.95 5.29 2.42
C GLY A 384 9.27 5.88 3.67
N ILE A 385 9.80 6.98 4.21
CA ILE A 385 9.24 7.60 5.43
C ILE A 385 7.85 8.16 5.21
N PRO A 386 7.57 8.96 4.16
CA PRO A 386 6.22 9.46 3.92
C PRO A 386 5.20 8.34 3.75
N LEU A 387 5.57 7.21 3.12
CA LEU A 387 4.70 6.05 3.00
C LEU A 387 4.39 5.39 4.35
N ILE A 388 5.39 5.26 5.22
CA ILE A 388 5.19 4.74 6.58
C ILE A 388 4.31 5.68 7.39
N ILE A 389 4.60 6.99 7.37
CA ILE A 389 3.79 8.01 8.07
C ILE A 389 2.37 7.95 7.55
N ALA A 390 2.17 8.05 6.24
CA ALA A 390 0.84 8.03 5.67
C ALA A 390 0.11 6.72 5.95
N GLY A 391 0.78 5.57 5.95
CA GLY A 391 0.18 4.28 6.27
C GLY A 391 -0.29 4.23 7.71
N VAL A 392 0.58 4.60 8.65
CA VAL A 392 0.23 4.71 10.08
C VAL A 392 -0.90 5.69 10.29
N LEU A 393 -0.84 6.89 9.71
CA LEU A 393 -1.91 7.87 9.86
C LEU A 393 -3.22 7.46 9.17
N THR A 394 -3.17 6.64 8.12
CA THR A 394 -4.35 6.04 7.46
C THR A 394 -4.99 4.96 8.34
N MET A 395 -4.22 4.31 9.22
CA MET A 395 -4.79 3.45 10.26
C MET A 395 -5.53 4.27 11.33
N ILE A 396 -5.21 5.57 11.45
CA ILE A 396 -5.87 6.51 12.37
C ILE A 396 -7.12 7.11 11.71
N HIS A 397 -8.12 7.47 12.51
CA HIS A 397 -9.27 8.23 12.04
C HIS A 397 -8.85 9.50 11.27
N PRO A 398 -9.19 9.65 9.97
CA PRO A 398 -8.62 10.75 9.19
C PRO A 398 -9.04 12.16 9.61
N PHE A 399 -10.13 12.34 10.34
CA PHE A 399 -10.72 13.65 10.63
C PHE A 399 -10.28 14.19 11.97
N SER A 400 -9.94 13.28 12.90
CA SER A 400 -9.27 13.63 14.15
C SER A 400 -7.96 14.38 13.91
N ILE A 401 -7.32 14.15 12.77
CA ILE A 401 -6.00 14.68 12.40
C ILE A 401 -5.88 15.00 10.91
N ALA A 402 -6.95 15.51 10.30
CA ALA A 402 -6.99 15.77 8.86
C ALA A 402 -5.77 16.54 8.37
N ILE A 403 -5.32 17.55 9.14
CA ILE A 403 -4.16 18.36 8.78
C ILE A 403 -2.86 17.55 8.68
N PHE A 404 -2.62 16.58 9.57
CA PHE A 404 -1.40 15.76 9.56
C PHE A 404 -1.44 14.72 8.44
N ILE A 405 -2.62 14.16 8.17
CA ILE A 405 -2.80 13.21 7.07
C ILE A 405 -2.67 13.90 5.73
N VAL A 406 -3.28 15.08 5.56
CA VAL A 406 -3.13 15.92 4.36
C VAL A 406 -1.66 16.21 4.10
N VAL A 407 -0.91 16.64 5.11
CA VAL A 407 0.52 16.92 4.94
C VAL A 407 1.29 15.67 4.53
N ALA A 408 1.09 14.53 5.21
CA ALA A 408 1.76 13.28 4.85
C ALA A 408 1.41 12.83 3.42
N TRP A 409 0.14 12.92 3.02
CA TRP A 409 -0.32 12.62 1.66
C TRP A 409 0.27 13.53 0.61
N ILE A 410 0.29 14.83 0.85
CA ILE A 410 0.93 15.79 -0.05
C ILE A 410 2.41 15.45 -0.22
N ILE A 411 3.13 15.14 0.86
CA ILE A 411 4.54 14.76 0.79
C ILE A 411 4.72 13.48 -0.03
N VAL A 412 3.87 12.45 0.14
CA VAL A 412 3.93 11.23 -0.67
C VAL A 412 3.69 11.56 -2.15
N ILE A 413 2.66 12.34 -2.49
CA ILE A 413 2.33 12.72 -3.86
C ILE A 413 3.49 13.49 -4.51
N ILE A 414 4.03 14.49 -3.81
CA ILE A 414 5.18 15.28 -4.28
C ILE A 414 6.40 14.38 -4.49
N THR A 415 6.65 13.45 -3.56
CA THR A 415 7.78 12.53 -3.65
C THR A 415 7.65 11.59 -4.84
N GLN A 416 6.48 10.99 -5.05
CA GLN A 416 6.22 10.13 -6.22
C GLN A 416 6.35 10.90 -7.53
N PHE A 417 5.93 12.17 -7.55
CA PHE A 417 6.12 13.06 -8.69
C PHE A 417 7.61 13.32 -8.98
N PHE A 418 8.43 13.56 -7.94
CA PHE A 418 9.87 13.71 -8.12
C PHE A 418 10.54 12.42 -8.60
N ILE A 419 10.15 11.25 -8.07
CA ILE A 419 10.64 9.94 -8.55
C ILE A 419 10.29 9.74 -10.03
N MET A 420 9.09 10.14 -10.45
CA MET A 420 8.66 10.07 -11.85
C MET A 420 9.56 10.95 -12.75
N ILE A 421 9.80 12.20 -12.35
CA ILE A 421 10.69 13.13 -13.07
C ILE A 421 12.11 12.56 -13.13
N GLU A 422 12.63 12.05 -12.02
CA GLU A 422 13.97 11.50 -11.95
C GLU A 422 14.12 10.24 -12.81
N SER A 423 13.14 9.34 -12.75
CA SER A 423 13.11 8.13 -13.57
C SER A 423 13.13 8.48 -15.06
N TYR A 424 12.44 9.55 -15.46
CA TYR A 424 12.45 10.05 -16.82
C TYR A 424 13.79 10.67 -17.23
N ILE A 425 14.42 11.47 -16.35
CA ILE A 425 15.66 12.19 -16.67
C ILE A 425 16.91 11.28 -16.59
N ARG A 426 16.94 10.34 -15.64
CA ARG A 426 18.14 9.56 -15.27
C ARG A 426 18.05 8.07 -15.56
N GLY A 427 16.85 7.51 -15.77
CA GLY A 427 16.65 6.08 -16.01
C GLY A 427 16.86 5.18 -14.78
N LEU A 428 16.96 5.76 -13.58
CA LEU A 428 17.13 5.05 -12.31
C LEU A 428 15.87 5.24 -11.44
N THR A 429 15.50 4.20 -10.69
CA THR A 429 14.31 4.19 -9.82
C THR A 429 14.67 4.06 -8.34
N GLY A 430 15.79 4.65 -7.91
CA GLY A 430 16.21 4.55 -6.51
C GLY A 430 17.10 5.70 -6.11
N PHE A 431 16.75 6.34 -5.00
CA PHE A 431 17.54 7.41 -4.40
C PHE A 431 18.32 6.83 -3.21
N SER A 432 19.65 6.76 -3.29
CA SER A 432 20.49 6.32 -2.16
C SER A 432 20.78 7.50 -1.21
N GLN A 433 20.16 7.53 -0.02
CA GLN A 433 20.30 8.57 1.00
C GLN A 433 20.83 8.04 2.34
N GLY A 434 22.02 7.44 2.33
CA GLY A 434 22.66 6.96 3.56
C GLY A 434 22.79 8.02 4.66
N ALA A 435 23.03 9.29 4.33
CA ALA A 435 23.08 10.38 5.31
C ALA A 435 21.71 10.68 5.93
N LEU A 436 20.64 10.66 5.12
CA LEU A 436 19.29 10.93 5.62
C LEU A 436 18.80 9.81 6.53
N SER A 437 19.20 8.56 6.27
CA SER A 437 18.95 7.42 7.16
C SER A 437 19.57 7.65 8.55
N VAL A 438 20.81 8.13 8.62
CA VAL A 438 21.45 8.48 9.90
C VAL A 438 20.72 9.64 10.58
N ILE A 439 20.47 10.74 9.86
CA ILE A 439 19.80 11.93 10.42
C ILE A 439 18.42 11.57 10.98
N VAL A 440 17.60 10.83 10.23
CA VAL A 440 16.29 10.39 10.70
C VAL A 440 16.43 9.49 11.91
N SER A 441 17.34 8.51 11.91
CA SER A 441 17.50 7.63 13.06
C SER A 441 17.86 8.40 14.34
N VAL A 442 18.73 9.40 14.24
CA VAL A 442 19.13 10.27 15.36
C VAL A 442 17.97 11.16 15.80
N LEU A 443 17.27 11.80 14.86
CA LEU A 443 16.11 12.65 15.17
C LEU A 443 14.98 11.86 15.80
N SER A 444 14.65 10.67 15.29
CA SER A 444 13.64 9.80 15.87
C SER A 444 14.03 9.35 17.28
N SER A 445 15.30 9.00 17.51
CA SER A 445 15.80 8.64 18.85
C SER A 445 15.73 9.83 19.82
N ALA A 446 16.06 11.04 19.36
CA ALA A 446 15.92 12.26 20.16
C ALA A 446 14.45 12.54 20.49
N MET A 447 13.53 12.32 19.55
CA MET A 447 12.09 12.44 19.82
C MET A 447 11.60 11.41 20.84
N ILE A 448 12.10 10.18 20.82
CA ILE A 448 11.80 9.17 21.86
C ILE A 448 12.21 9.69 23.24
N VAL A 449 13.43 10.21 23.38
CA VAL A 449 13.94 10.81 24.64
C VAL A 449 13.03 11.95 25.12
N VAL A 450 12.72 12.90 24.22
CA VAL A 450 11.89 14.07 24.54
C VAL A 450 10.49 13.64 25.00
N ILE A 451 9.90 12.62 24.37
CA ILE A 451 8.59 12.08 24.75
C ILE A 451 8.65 11.39 26.11
N LEU A 452 9.66 10.53 26.35
CA LEU A 452 9.83 9.81 27.61
C LEU A 452 10.09 10.71 28.81
N LEU A 453 10.76 11.85 28.58
CA LEU A 453 11.02 12.87 29.60
C LEU A 453 9.82 13.79 29.85
N GLY A 454 8.67 13.57 29.20
CA GLY A 454 7.44 14.31 29.48
C GLY A 454 7.36 15.68 28.83
N PHE A 455 7.99 15.90 27.68
CA PHE A 455 7.86 17.18 26.96
C PHE A 455 6.44 17.43 26.43
N LEU A 456 5.67 16.37 26.19
CA LEU A 456 4.26 16.44 25.80
C LEU A 456 3.30 16.54 27.00
N GLY A 457 3.82 16.59 28.23
CA GLY A 457 3.06 16.70 29.48
C GLY A 457 3.82 16.16 30.69
N SER A 458 3.53 16.65 31.90
CA SER A 458 4.34 16.32 33.09
C SER A 458 4.24 14.85 33.53
N GLY A 459 5.30 14.08 33.28
CA GLY A 459 5.57 12.78 33.91
C GLY A 459 6.27 11.75 33.01
N PRO A 460 7.08 10.83 33.57
CA PRO A 460 7.66 9.71 32.82
C PRO A 460 6.58 8.74 32.33
N LEU A 461 6.79 8.17 31.14
CA LEU A 461 5.84 7.33 30.39
C LEU A 461 5.20 6.17 31.17
N ALA A 462 5.81 5.73 32.26
CA ALA A 462 5.29 4.62 33.03
C ALA A 462 4.49 5.06 34.28
N LEU A 463 4.46 6.36 34.62
CA LEU A 463 3.40 6.95 35.45
C LEU A 463 2.28 7.46 34.54
N TRP A 464 1.56 6.53 33.91
CA TRP A 464 0.52 6.80 32.90
C TRP A 464 -0.88 6.78 33.53
N PRO A 465 -1.33 7.77 34.35
CA PRO A 465 -2.75 7.89 34.61
C PRO A 465 -3.35 8.67 33.44
N VAL A 466 -4.04 7.94 32.56
CA VAL A 466 -5.46 8.08 32.11
C VAL A 466 -6.15 9.47 32.19
N ASN A 467 -5.69 10.45 32.97
CA ASN A 467 -6.34 11.75 33.18
C ASN A 467 -5.46 12.98 32.88
N ARG A 468 -4.12 12.91 32.87
CA ARG A 468 -3.28 14.14 32.76
C ARG A 468 -2.91 14.55 31.34
N TRP A 469 -2.51 13.62 30.47
CA TRP A 469 -2.29 13.93 29.05
C TRP A 469 -3.60 14.23 28.32
N PHE A 470 -4.71 13.63 28.75
CA PHE A 470 -6.04 13.95 28.21
C PHE A 470 -6.63 15.27 28.75
N ASN A 471 -5.86 16.05 29.50
CA ASN A 471 -6.18 17.45 29.82
C ASN A 471 -5.26 18.47 29.12
N ILE A 472 -4.26 18.02 28.35
CA ILE A 472 -3.35 18.89 27.58
C ILE A 472 -3.82 18.92 26.14
N SER A 473 -4.35 20.05 25.69
CA SER A 473 -4.60 20.29 24.27
C SER A 473 -3.27 20.49 23.55
N LEU A 474 -2.69 19.41 23.04
CA LEU A 474 -1.53 19.42 22.13
C LEU A 474 -1.85 20.15 20.83
N ILE A 475 -3.11 20.10 20.39
CA ILE A 475 -3.60 20.74 19.18
C ILE A 475 -4.76 21.68 19.55
N PRO A 476 -4.52 23.00 19.58
CA PRO A 476 -5.56 23.97 19.84
C PRO A 476 -6.77 23.77 18.93
N GLY A 477 -7.97 23.70 19.50
CA GLY A 477 -9.23 23.54 18.75
C GLY A 477 -9.71 22.10 18.54
N LEU A 478 -8.93 21.08 18.90
CA LEU A 478 -9.40 19.69 18.92
C LEU A 478 -9.83 19.25 20.32
N SER A 479 -10.89 18.45 20.43
CA SER A 479 -11.32 17.90 21.73
C SER A 479 -10.30 16.88 22.26
N MET A 480 -10.20 16.78 23.58
CA MET A 480 -9.22 15.89 24.23
C MET A 480 -9.41 14.41 23.88
N GLY A 481 -10.67 13.98 23.69
CA GLY A 481 -10.98 12.62 23.23
C GLY A 481 -10.45 12.32 21.83
N VAL A 482 -10.33 13.34 20.98
CA VAL A 482 -9.79 13.20 19.62
C VAL A 482 -8.25 13.16 19.62
N GLN A 483 -7.62 14.00 20.46
CA GLN A 483 -6.16 14.08 20.58
C GLN A 483 -5.54 12.85 21.27
N SER A 484 -6.34 12.15 22.09
CA SER A 484 -5.97 10.93 22.81
C SER A 484 -5.26 9.88 21.92
N SER A 485 -5.79 9.66 20.73
CA SER A 485 -5.32 8.70 19.74
C SER A 485 -3.93 9.03 19.23
N ILE A 486 -3.68 10.31 18.98
CA ILE A 486 -2.42 10.83 18.41
C ILE A 486 -1.32 10.67 19.44
N ILE A 487 -1.65 11.04 20.68
CA ILE A 487 -0.82 10.88 21.86
C ILE A 487 -0.32 9.44 21.99
N ILE A 488 -1.22 8.47 21.82
CA ILE A 488 -0.89 7.05 21.96
C ILE A 488 -0.05 6.56 20.77
N ILE A 489 -0.33 7.01 19.54
CA ILE A 489 0.29 6.46 18.32
C ILE A 489 1.60 7.15 17.94
N LEU A 490 1.81 8.41 18.33
CA LEU A 490 3.04 9.15 18.02
C LEU A 490 4.32 8.44 18.48
N PRO A 491 4.41 7.87 19.70
CA PRO A 491 5.56 7.07 20.12
C PRO A 491 5.79 5.83 19.24
N PHE A 492 4.71 5.13 18.82
CA PHE A 492 4.81 4.00 17.89
C PHE A 492 5.35 4.44 16.54
N LEU A 493 4.82 5.53 15.99
CA LEU A 493 5.26 6.08 14.72
C LEU A 493 6.76 6.43 14.78
N ILE A 494 7.21 7.10 15.83
CA ILE A 494 8.61 7.50 15.97
C ILE A 494 9.52 6.26 16.11
N LEU A 495 9.11 5.25 16.88
CA LEU A 495 9.84 3.98 17.00
C LEU A 495 9.94 3.26 15.64
N MET A 496 8.84 3.26 14.87
CA MET A 496 8.79 2.71 13.52
C MET A 496 9.70 3.46 12.55
N LEU A 497 9.70 4.79 12.59
CA LEU A 497 10.57 5.64 11.76
C LEU A 497 12.04 5.38 12.07
N ARG A 498 12.40 5.29 13.36
CA ARG A 498 13.75 4.91 13.80
C ARG A 498 14.14 3.55 13.22
N ASN A 499 13.34 2.51 13.45
CA ASN A 499 13.64 1.14 13.01
C ASN A 499 13.74 1.00 11.48
N SER A 500 12.89 1.72 10.76
CA SER A 500 12.89 1.73 9.28
C SER A 500 14.12 2.44 8.72
N ALA A 501 14.52 3.57 9.32
CA ALA A 501 15.74 4.27 8.95
C ALA A 501 16.99 3.39 9.18
N LEU A 502 17.01 2.64 10.28
CA LEU A 502 18.09 1.74 10.65
C LEU A 502 18.18 0.49 9.76
N THR A 503 17.02 -0.01 9.34
CA THR A 503 16.93 -1.08 8.35
C THR A 503 17.64 -0.68 7.05
N GLY A 504 17.43 0.56 6.59
CA GLY A 504 18.14 1.10 5.42
C GLY A 504 19.64 0.99 5.51
N PHE A 505 20.18 1.29 6.67
CA PHE A 505 21.60 1.15 6.92
C PHE A 505 22.05 -0.31 6.98
N ALA A 506 21.36 -1.13 7.78
CA ALA A 506 21.71 -2.52 8.04
C ALA A 506 21.66 -3.37 6.78
N HIS A 507 20.59 -3.23 6.01
CA HIS A 507 20.34 -4.00 4.81
C HIS A 507 21.29 -3.60 3.67
N GLY A 508 21.63 -2.31 3.55
CA GLY A 508 22.66 -1.83 2.62
C GLY A 508 24.07 -2.39 2.87
N ARG A 509 24.32 -2.94 4.07
CA ARG A 509 25.58 -3.61 4.45
C ARG A 509 25.47 -5.13 4.61
N GLY A 510 24.28 -5.71 4.42
CA GLY A 510 24.07 -7.15 4.54
C GLY A 510 23.95 -7.67 5.98
N TYR A 511 23.63 -6.81 6.95
CA TYR A 511 23.36 -7.27 8.33
C TYR A 511 21.99 -7.94 8.40
N THR A 512 21.98 -9.20 8.85
CA THR A 512 20.77 -10.02 9.03
C THR A 512 19.74 -9.36 9.95
N THR A 513 20.21 -8.61 10.95
CA THR A 513 19.41 -7.85 11.91
C THR A 513 18.50 -6.80 11.26
N GLY A 514 18.87 -6.29 10.06
CA GLY A 514 18.05 -5.33 9.31
C GLY A 514 16.70 -5.89 8.86
N GLY A 515 16.67 -7.14 8.39
CA GLY A 515 15.42 -7.77 7.97
C GLY A 515 14.44 -7.98 9.14
N ILE A 516 14.97 -8.26 10.33
CA ILE A 516 14.16 -8.43 11.56
C ILE A 516 13.57 -7.08 12.00
N LEU A 517 14.35 -5.99 11.96
CA LEU A 517 13.86 -4.65 12.25
C LEU A 517 12.74 -4.21 11.28
N MET A 518 12.88 -4.54 10.00
CA MET A 518 11.84 -4.30 8.99
C MET A 518 10.54 -5.06 9.33
N GLY A 519 10.65 -6.36 9.62
CA GLY A 519 9.50 -7.19 10.01
C GLY A 519 8.83 -6.71 11.28
N ALA A 520 9.62 -6.27 12.26
CA ALA A 520 9.12 -5.66 13.50
C ALA A 520 8.33 -4.38 13.22
N THR A 521 8.85 -3.45 12.41
CA THR A 521 8.12 -2.23 12.01
C THR A 521 6.75 -2.56 11.41
N VAL A 522 6.69 -3.54 10.51
CA VAL A 522 5.43 -3.95 9.86
C VAL A 522 4.48 -4.54 10.89
N LEU A 523 4.93 -5.49 11.70
CA LEU A 523 4.11 -6.13 12.73
C LEU A 523 3.54 -5.10 13.70
N PHE A 524 4.34 -4.10 14.09
CA PHE A 524 3.93 -3.02 14.98
C PHE A 524 2.83 -2.16 14.37
N SER A 525 2.90 -1.86 13.07
CA SER A 525 1.83 -1.14 12.39
C SER A 525 0.51 -1.90 12.43
N MET A 526 0.53 -3.22 12.28
CA MET A 526 -0.69 -4.05 12.28
C MET A 526 -1.36 -4.14 13.67
N MET A 527 -0.65 -3.78 14.73
CA MET A 527 -1.21 -3.71 16.08
C MET A 527 -1.97 -2.41 16.34
N ILE A 528 -1.76 -1.37 15.51
CA ILE A 528 -2.46 -0.09 15.65
C ILE A 528 -3.98 -0.32 15.64
N PRO A 529 -4.59 -0.94 14.61
CA PRO A 529 -6.04 -1.17 14.62
C PRO A 529 -6.57 -2.04 15.77
N VAL A 530 -5.73 -2.86 16.41
CA VAL A 530 -6.09 -3.65 17.60
C VAL A 530 -6.22 -2.76 18.83
N ILE A 531 -5.30 -1.81 19.00
CA ILE A 531 -5.42 -0.77 20.03
C ILE A 531 -6.75 0.00 19.84
N ALA A 532 -7.18 0.20 18.59
CA ALA A 532 -8.38 0.96 18.19
C ALA A 532 -9.70 0.27 18.47
N GLY A 533 -9.67 -1.06 18.56
CA GLY A 533 -10.87 -1.84 18.83
C GLY A 533 -11.37 -1.68 20.28
N ASN A 534 -10.62 -0.97 21.12
CA ASN A 534 -10.96 -0.81 22.53
C ASN A 534 -12.02 0.26 22.75
N VAL A 535 -12.93 -0.03 23.68
CA VAL A 535 -14.16 0.77 23.88
C VAL A 535 -13.90 2.08 24.65
N THR A 536 -12.83 2.16 25.45
CA THR A 536 -12.54 3.32 26.30
C THR A 536 -11.10 3.81 26.11
N VAL A 537 -10.91 5.13 26.18
CA VAL A 537 -9.59 5.79 26.08
C VAL A 537 -8.59 5.24 27.11
N THR A 538 -9.06 4.91 28.31
CA THR A 538 -8.28 4.25 29.36
C THR A 538 -7.72 2.89 28.90
N HIS A 539 -8.56 2.07 28.26
CA HIS A 539 -8.17 0.75 27.81
C HIS A 539 -7.25 0.82 26.58
N GLU A 540 -7.49 1.77 25.68
CA GLU A 540 -6.59 2.10 24.57
C GLU A 540 -5.20 2.50 25.07
N ALA A 541 -5.14 3.38 26.07
CA ALA A 541 -3.88 3.87 26.64
C ALA A 541 -3.08 2.74 27.31
N ASN A 542 -3.73 1.90 28.12
CA ASN A 542 -3.06 0.78 28.79
C ASN A 542 -2.57 -0.29 27.78
N THR A 543 -3.38 -0.58 26.77
CA THR A 543 -3.01 -1.53 25.71
C THR A 543 -1.86 -0.99 24.87
N GLY A 544 -1.94 0.29 24.48
CA GLY A 544 -0.85 0.98 23.79
C GLY A 544 0.44 1.00 24.61
N ALA A 545 0.36 1.22 25.92
CA ALA A 545 1.50 1.20 26.83
C ALA A 545 2.24 -0.14 26.85
N ALA A 546 1.48 -1.21 27.11
CA ALA A 546 2.02 -2.55 27.22
C ALA A 546 2.66 -3.00 25.90
N ILE A 547 2.00 -2.72 24.77
CA ILE A 547 2.54 -3.03 23.45
C ILE A 547 3.81 -2.21 23.23
N LEU A 548 3.77 -0.87 23.32
CA LEU A 548 4.94 -0.01 23.08
C LEU A 548 6.18 -0.44 23.88
N LEU A 549 5.98 -0.83 25.15
CA LEU A 549 7.05 -1.34 26.01
C LEU A 549 7.66 -2.64 25.47
N ALA A 550 6.82 -3.61 25.11
CA ALA A 550 7.25 -4.87 24.52
C ALA A 550 7.96 -4.63 23.17
N LEU A 551 7.46 -3.70 22.36
CA LEU A 551 8.07 -3.34 21.07
C LEU A 551 9.44 -2.71 21.25
N TYR A 552 9.56 -1.80 22.20
CA TYR A 552 10.81 -1.14 22.51
C TYR A 552 11.86 -2.17 22.95
N ALA A 553 11.49 -3.10 23.84
CA ALA A 553 12.38 -4.16 24.30
C ALA A 553 12.90 -5.05 23.16
N MET A 554 11.99 -5.53 22.28
CA MET A 554 12.38 -6.31 21.11
C MET A 554 13.29 -5.51 20.17
N SER A 555 12.95 -4.26 19.94
CA SER A 555 13.73 -3.40 19.07
C SER A 555 15.12 -3.07 19.62
N MET A 556 15.26 -2.96 20.95
CA MET A 556 16.54 -2.70 21.61
C MET A 556 17.53 -3.86 21.48
N ILE A 557 17.05 -5.10 21.61
CA ILE A 557 17.89 -6.29 21.41
C ILE A 557 18.49 -6.30 20.00
N LEU A 558 17.67 -5.97 19.00
CA LEU A 558 18.10 -5.88 17.60
C LEU A 558 19.06 -4.70 17.39
N LEU A 559 18.84 -3.57 18.07
CA LEU A 559 19.74 -2.42 18.02
C LEU A 559 21.12 -2.71 18.59
N ILE A 560 21.18 -3.40 19.73
CA ILE A 560 22.44 -3.80 20.37
C ILE A 560 23.26 -4.66 19.41
N SER A 561 22.63 -5.66 18.77
CA SER A 561 23.29 -6.49 17.76
C SER A 561 23.86 -5.66 16.61
N LEU A 562 23.09 -4.68 16.11
CA LEU A 562 23.54 -3.81 15.05
C LEU A 562 24.71 -2.91 15.47
N ASN A 563 24.65 -2.32 16.67
CA ASN A 563 25.71 -1.46 17.20
C ASN A 563 27.04 -2.21 17.39
N LEU A 564 27.00 -3.51 17.75
CA LEU A 564 28.20 -4.34 17.81
C LEU A 564 28.83 -4.54 16.43
N ASN A 565 28.02 -4.79 15.39
CA ASN A 565 28.52 -4.89 14.02
C ASN A 565 29.08 -3.54 13.54
N LEU A 566 28.39 -2.44 13.86
CA LEU A 566 28.81 -1.08 13.55
C LEU A 566 30.16 -0.72 14.20
N SER A 567 30.37 -1.15 15.44
CA SER A 567 31.64 -1.01 16.15
C SER A 567 32.77 -1.69 15.37
N ASN A 568 32.58 -2.94 14.95
CA ASN A 568 33.59 -3.67 14.18
C ASN A 568 33.95 -2.95 12.88
N ASP A 569 32.97 -2.41 12.14
CA ASP A 569 33.26 -1.65 10.91
C ASP A 569 34.09 -0.38 11.17
N VAL A 570 33.85 0.29 12.29
CA VAL A 570 34.59 1.51 12.67
C VAL A 570 36.03 1.15 13.06
N LEU A 571 36.23 0.02 13.76
CA LEU A 571 37.56 -0.54 14.05
C LEU A 571 38.30 -0.90 12.77
N GLU A 572 37.63 -1.58 11.81
CA GLU A 572 38.23 -1.96 10.53
C GLU A 572 38.67 -0.75 9.68
N LYS A 573 38.02 0.40 9.84
CA LYS A 573 38.45 1.67 9.23
C LYS A 573 39.64 2.35 9.91
N GLY A 574 40.18 1.77 10.99
CA GLY A 574 41.32 2.31 11.74
C GLY A 574 40.95 3.33 12.81
N HIS A 575 39.71 3.33 13.30
CA HIS A 575 39.24 4.21 14.37
C HIS A 575 39.02 3.42 15.67
N ASP A 576 40.12 2.96 16.28
CA ASP A 576 40.12 2.01 17.39
C ASP A 576 39.42 2.51 18.65
N PHE A 577 39.64 3.79 19.00
CA PHE A 577 39.03 4.41 20.17
C PHE A 577 37.51 4.51 20.01
N GLU A 578 37.03 5.05 18.88
CA GLU A 578 35.61 5.21 18.62
C GLU A 578 34.87 3.88 18.49
N GLY A 579 35.47 2.89 17.81
CA GLY A 579 34.89 1.56 17.73
C GLY A 579 34.79 0.89 19.10
N THR A 580 35.80 1.04 19.95
CA THR A 580 35.80 0.53 21.34
C THR A 580 34.74 1.22 22.20
N LEU A 581 34.58 2.54 22.06
CA LEU A 581 33.55 3.30 22.76
C LEU A 581 32.13 2.78 22.43
N ILE A 582 31.85 2.55 21.14
CA ILE A 582 30.56 1.98 20.69
C ILE A 582 30.37 0.58 21.26
N LYS A 583 31.43 -0.23 21.30
CA LYS A 583 31.37 -1.60 21.83
C LYS A 583 31.02 -1.62 23.32
N ILE A 584 31.72 -0.80 24.11
CA ILE A 584 31.52 -0.71 25.57
C ILE A 584 30.14 -0.15 25.89
N SER A 585 29.69 0.90 25.19
CA SER A 585 28.35 1.46 25.41
C SER A 585 27.25 0.42 25.15
N THR A 586 27.43 -0.37 24.09
CA THR A 586 26.48 -1.42 23.68
C THR A 586 26.45 -2.58 24.68
N ILE A 587 27.60 -3.02 25.20
CA ILE A 587 27.68 -4.04 26.26
C ILE A 587 27.04 -3.51 27.55
N GLY A 588 27.28 -2.25 27.90
CA GLY A 588 26.66 -1.60 29.05
C GLY A 588 25.12 -1.59 28.95
N GLN A 589 24.57 -1.28 27.77
CA GLN A 589 23.13 -1.35 27.52
C GLN A 589 22.58 -2.78 27.68
N LEU A 590 23.31 -3.80 27.18
CA LEU A 590 22.89 -5.19 27.34
C LEU A 590 22.85 -5.61 28.81
N LEU A 591 23.89 -5.29 29.58
CA LEU A 591 23.96 -5.61 31.01
C LEU A 591 22.86 -4.90 31.80
N PHE A 592 22.62 -3.62 31.52
CA PHE A 592 21.55 -2.87 32.16
C PHE A 592 20.17 -3.40 31.77
N GLY A 593 19.97 -3.80 30.51
CA GLY A 593 18.75 -4.45 30.05
C GLY A 593 18.49 -5.80 30.76
N ALA A 594 19.53 -6.61 30.94
CA ALA A 594 19.43 -7.87 31.69
C ALA A 594 19.11 -7.62 33.18
N PHE A 595 19.75 -6.61 33.80
CA PHE A 595 19.42 -6.18 35.16
C PHE A 595 17.96 -5.72 35.26
N MET A 596 17.48 -4.91 34.32
CA MET A 596 16.08 -4.48 34.27
C MET A 596 15.11 -5.65 34.12
N ALA A 597 15.43 -6.64 33.29
CA ALA A 597 14.60 -7.84 33.14
C ALA A 597 14.50 -8.63 34.46
N LEU A 598 15.61 -8.78 35.19
CA LEU A 598 15.61 -9.40 36.52
C LEU A 598 14.78 -8.60 37.52
N VAL A 599 14.90 -7.27 37.53
CA VAL A 599 14.10 -6.37 38.38
C VAL A 599 12.61 -6.54 38.08
N VAL A 600 12.20 -6.54 36.80
CA VAL A 600 10.80 -6.77 36.40
C VAL A 600 10.33 -8.16 36.87
N LEU A 601 11.09 -9.22 36.60
CA LEU A 601 10.71 -10.58 37.01
C LEU A 601 10.62 -10.73 38.52
N PHE A 602 11.52 -10.09 39.28
CA PHE A 602 11.52 -10.14 40.73
C PHE A 602 10.25 -9.50 41.31
N TYR A 603 9.96 -8.24 40.95
CA TYR A 603 8.83 -7.49 41.49
C TYR A 603 7.47 -7.95 40.93
N PHE A 604 7.40 -8.37 39.65
CA PHE A 604 6.15 -8.84 39.03
C PHE A 604 5.93 -10.36 39.13
N SER A 605 6.80 -11.11 39.83
CA SER A 605 6.52 -12.51 40.18
C SER A 605 5.43 -12.67 41.24
N GLY A 606 5.06 -11.59 41.95
CA GLY A 606 3.99 -11.52 42.94
C GLY A 606 2.96 -10.43 42.64
N LEU A 607 2.29 -9.93 43.68
CA LEU A 607 1.43 -8.73 43.61
C LEU A 607 2.25 -7.51 44.06
N PRO A 608 2.90 -6.77 43.15
CA PRO A 608 3.75 -5.65 43.53
C PRO A 608 2.94 -4.52 44.15
N THR A 609 3.52 -3.87 45.16
CA THR A 609 2.96 -2.66 45.75
C THR A 609 3.08 -1.47 44.78
N PRO A 610 2.26 -0.42 44.94
CA PRO A 610 2.32 0.77 44.08
C PRO A 610 3.71 1.43 44.02
N ASP A 611 4.46 1.42 45.13
CA ASP A 611 5.82 1.99 45.19
C ASP A 611 6.83 1.15 44.42
N GLU A 612 6.71 -0.19 44.47
CA GLU A 612 7.54 -1.10 43.69
C GLU A 612 7.23 -0.98 42.19
N ILE A 613 5.95 -0.85 41.83
CA ILE A 613 5.54 -0.58 40.45
C ILE A 613 6.20 0.73 39.98
N ALA A 614 6.08 1.82 40.74
CA ALA A 614 6.66 3.12 40.39
C ALA A 614 8.20 3.09 40.28
N LEU A 615 8.89 2.32 41.11
CA LEU A 615 10.34 2.12 41.05
C LEU A 615 10.76 1.39 39.78
N VAL A 616 10.14 0.25 39.46
CA VAL A 616 10.44 -0.54 38.25
C VAL A 616 10.24 0.32 37.00
N ILE A 617 9.16 1.08 37.01
CA ILE A 617 8.77 2.03 35.96
C ILE A 617 9.79 3.14 35.76
N SER A 618 10.26 3.76 36.86
CA SER A 618 11.25 4.84 36.80
C SER A 618 12.59 4.33 36.27
N LEU A 619 13.04 3.17 36.77
CA LEU A 619 14.26 2.51 36.31
C LEU A 619 14.19 2.15 34.82
N LEU A 620 13.03 1.68 34.37
CA LEU A 620 12.79 1.35 32.98
C LEU A 620 12.84 2.59 32.08
N VAL A 621 12.21 3.69 32.47
CA VAL A 621 12.30 4.95 31.71
C VAL A 621 13.73 5.47 31.67
N SER A 622 14.47 5.43 32.78
CA SER A 622 15.89 5.81 32.81
C SER A 622 16.74 4.93 31.89
N PHE A 623 16.49 3.62 31.85
CA PHE A 623 17.18 2.71 30.94
C PHE A 623 16.94 3.06 29.47
N ILE A 624 15.68 3.26 29.10
CA ILE A 624 15.26 3.59 27.73
C ILE A 624 15.90 4.92 27.30
N VAL A 625 15.76 5.98 28.11
CA VAL A 625 16.34 7.30 27.81
C VAL A 625 17.87 7.24 27.70
N GLY A 626 18.54 6.59 28.66
CA GLY A 626 19.99 6.43 28.63
C GLY A 626 20.47 5.65 27.40
N SER A 627 19.71 4.62 27.01
CA SER A 627 20.00 3.82 25.82
C SER A 627 19.88 4.61 24.53
N GLU A 628 18.83 5.43 24.38
CA GLU A 628 18.66 6.30 23.20
C GLU A 628 19.76 7.37 23.12
N ILE A 629 20.18 7.96 24.24
CA ILE A 629 21.28 8.94 24.25
C ILE A 629 22.59 8.30 23.79
N LEU A 630 22.92 7.14 24.35
CA LEU A 630 24.11 6.38 23.95
C LEU A 630 24.03 5.93 22.49
N PHE A 631 22.84 5.60 22.01
CA PHE A 631 22.57 5.28 20.61
C PHE A 631 22.84 6.49 19.70
N ILE A 632 22.32 7.68 20.03
CA ILE A 632 22.55 8.93 19.28
C ILE A 632 24.04 9.22 19.16
N ILE A 633 24.79 9.09 20.25
CA ILE A 633 26.24 9.31 20.27
C ILE A 633 26.94 8.29 19.37
N SER A 634 26.65 7.00 19.56
CA SER A 634 27.29 5.90 18.83
C SER A 634 27.05 6.01 17.32
N TRP A 635 25.82 6.33 16.92
CA TRP A 635 25.44 6.48 15.51
C TRP A 635 25.97 7.74 14.85
N SER A 636 26.07 8.84 15.61
CA SER A 636 26.67 10.08 15.11
C SER A 636 28.17 9.89 14.85
N ILE A 637 28.88 9.23 15.77
CA ILE A 637 30.30 8.87 15.64
C ILE A 637 30.50 7.94 14.43
N ALA A 638 29.75 6.86 14.36
CA ALA A 638 29.85 5.90 13.27
C ALA A 638 29.47 6.53 11.92
N GLY A 639 28.41 7.33 11.87
CA GLY A 639 27.97 8.05 10.68
C GLY A 639 29.03 9.00 10.11
N TYR A 640 29.80 9.66 10.98
CA TYR A 640 30.92 10.50 10.57
C TYR A 640 32.14 9.68 10.11
N ARG A 641 32.57 8.69 10.90
CA ARG A 641 33.78 7.87 10.65
C ARG A 641 33.62 6.92 9.46
N LEU A 642 32.41 6.45 9.21
CA LEU A 642 32.10 5.61 8.06
C LEU A 642 31.87 6.44 6.78
N ASP A 643 32.10 7.76 6.80
CA ASP A 643 31.84 8.73 5.72
C ASP A 643 30.38 8.81 5.27
N MET A 644 29.44 8.32 6.08
CA MET A 644 28.04 8.24 5.70
C MET A 644 27.41 9.63 5.65
N LEU A 645 27.74 10.48 6.62
CA LEU A 645 27.34 11.88 6.66
C LEU A 645 28.10 12.75 5.64
N LYS A 646 29.23 12.25 5.09
CA LYS A 646 30.09 12.99 4.15
C LYS A 646 29.78 12.69 2.67
N LYS A 647 29.30 11.49 2.35
CA LYS A 647 29.08 11.03 0.96
C LYS A 647 27.62 11.12 0.50
N GLY A 648 26.67 11.41 1.39
CA GLY A 648 25.23 11.19 1.22
C GLY A 648 24.44 12.06 0.22
N PHE A 649 25.09 12.90 -0.58
CA PHE A 649 24.42 13.73 -1.60
C PHE A 649 25.11 13.70 -2.98
N ARG A 650 26.01 12.73 -3.23
CA ARG A 650 26.64 12.63 -4.55
C ARG A 650 25.65 12.10 -5.59
N PHE A 651 25.01 13.03 -6.27
CA PHE A 651 24.29 12.82 -7.53
C PHE A 651 25.28 12.51 -8.67
N SER A 652 25.78 11.28 -8.75
CA SER A 652 26.61 10.88 -9.89
C SER A 652 25.73 10.33 -11.02
N ARG A 653 25.63 11.09 -12.12
CA ARG A 653 25.09 10.58 -13.38
C ARG A 653 26.02 9.45 -13.85
N ILE A 654 25.51 8.22 -14.01
CA ILE A 654 26.27 7.18 -14.71
C ILE A 654 26.52 7.70 -16.14
N PRO A 655 27.77 7.82 -16.60
CA PRO A 655 28.06 8.33 -17.93
C PRO A 655 27.42 7.44 -19.00
N ARG A 656 26.84 8.07 -20.02
CA ARG A 656 26.21 7.43 -21.20
C ARG A 656 27.15 6.55 -22.03
N SER A 657 28.44 6.48 -21.69
CA SER A 657 29.46 5.73 -22.44
C SER A 657 29.34 4.20 -22.32
N ALA A 658 28.33 3.68 -21.62
CA ALA A 658 28.03 2.24 -21.57
C ALA A 658 26.86 1.83 -22.49
N GLU A 659 26.30 2.75 -23.28
CA GLU A 659 25.32 2.46 -24.35
C GLU A 659 25.98 2.31 -25.73
N SER A 660 27.31 2.39 -25.84
CA SER A 660 28.04 2.34 -27.11
C SER A 660 28.91 1.09 -27.30
N LEU A 661 28.55 -0.03 -26.67
CA LEU A 661 29.09 -1.34 -27.03
C LEU A 661 27.92 -2.31 -27.19
N GLU A 662 27.33 -2.21 -28.39
CA GLU A 662 26.46 -3.16 -29.13
C GLU A 662 25.15 -3.65 -28.49
#